data_AF-A0A7J9YPT6-F1
#
_entry.id   AF-A0A7J9YPT6-F1
#
_cell.length_a   1.000
_cell.length_b   1.000
_cell.length_c   1.000
_cell.angle_alpha   90.00
_cell.angle_beta   90.00
_cell.angle_gamma   90.00
#
_symmetry.space_group_name_H-M   'P 1'
#
loop_
_entity.id
_entity.type
_entity.pdbx_description
1 polymer ?
#
loop_
_entity_poly.entity_id
_entity_poly.type
_entity_poly.pdbx_seq_one_letter_code
_entity_poly.pdbx_strand_id
1 'polypeptide(L)'
;MTGLLARIFPPASGLAALQQAARMAIVAPSVFAFGQLVLGNSELALFGVFGCFAMLVFADFGGPARARLLAFLALGGAGLVLITLGTVCSQNPWVAGGAMALLAFVIIFAGVTNGYVASATNAALLAFVLAVMVPDPVSAVPDRLAGWSIAAAFSTASALLLWPNRHMGRLQASLAAACRAVAESVEALSNRDPRLLAARADAAEAAVTQARRSYAATPYRPTGLIRDAAALPRLVADLGWIKPVVVRGRAARQAGSPFPAEAREIEAATAEVLRASAATLAGEGEGPDLAHLDSVRDATGRAFGDQLMRAAARGDDHALREALEEAFRLRTLSWGAREIGVDALLAAGRDTHGAERADDPDRARALPPLRAALRGATEFARGQASMRSVWLRNSLRGAAGLGLAVLIGQLTDLQHGFWVVLGTLSVLRSNALNTGSTVLRALAGTAVGIVVAGALLVAIGGDAAAGWTILPFALLFASYAPRTISFAAGQAGFTVAILIVFDLVQPSDWQAGLVRLEDIATGCAVSLGVGLLFWPRGAAAIVRESIAAAYSQAVQYMAAAMGELLHGRGAAPVEQAARDALDAQRRLDLEIRQYLAERSTARLELDSLGILAAGVTRVRRVGEHVGARHALLRLDPAQVDSPALAEPRRALELEIESLRDWYDRLGAAVRAGTASPAPRPDPEGESRILRWVRDRDLTRGSPELPPGLAIAWMGEHIDVLRALEPGLAAAAGELGRGEGATLTRGARSGAAGSG
;
A
#
# COMPACT_ATOMS: atom_id res chain seq x y z
N MET A 1 10.91 -34.24 14.46
CA MET A 1 10.88 -34.32 12.98
C MET A 1 10.18 -33.12 12.30
N THR A 2 10.05 -31.98 12.98
CA THR A 2 9.30 -30.80 12.51
C THR A 2 10.17 -29.68 11.93
N GLY A 3 11.51 -29.73 12.10
CA GLY A 3 12.43 -28.68 11.64
C GLY A 3 12.98 -28.85 10.21
N LEU A 4 12.96 -30.06 9.64
CA LEU A 4 13.54 -30.31 8.32
C LEU A 4 12.54 -30.02 7.18
N LEU A 5 11.26 -30.32 7.38
CA LEU A 5 10.20 -30.04 6.40
C LEU A 5 9.92 -28.53 6.22
N ALA A 6 10.18 -27.71 7.25
CA ALA A 6 10.07 -26.26 7.17
C ALA A 6 11.18 -25.59 6.31
N ARG A 7 12.26 -26.31 5.98
CA ARG A 7 13.32 -25.83 5.07
C ARG A 7 13.14 -26.24 3.61
N ILE A 8 12.30 -27.25 3.35
CA ILE A 8 12.08 -27.79 2.00
C ILE A 8 10.89 -27.08 1.32
N PHE A 9 9.89 -26.63 2.09
CA PHE A 9 8.82 -25.80 1.56
C PHE A 9 9.20 -24.33 1.63
N PRO A 10 9.27 -23.61 0.49
CA PRO A 10 9.46 -22.17 0.51
C PRO A 10 8.36 -21.50 1.36
N PRO A 11 8.62 -20.35 2.00
CA PRO A 11 7.54 -19.53 2.54
C PRO A 11 6.45 -19.32 1.47
N ALA A 12 5.20 -19.03 1.88
CA ALA A 12 4.05 -18.94 0.97
C ALA A 12 4.27 -18.02 -0.27
N SER A 13 5.23 -17.09 -0.20
CA SER A 13 5.73 -16.25 -1.30
C SER A 13 6.60 -17.00 -2.32
N GLY A 14 7.44 -17.95 -1.90
CA GLY A 14 8.28 -18.76 -2.77
C GLY A 14 7.50 -19.79 -3.58
N LEU A 15 6.41 -20.35 -3.02
CA LEU A 15 5.48 -21.20 -3.78
C LEU A 15 4.78 -20.45 -4.92
N ALA A 16 4.38 -19.20 -4.67
CA ALA A 16 3.78 -18.35 -5.70
C ALA A 16 4.80 -18.01 -6.81
N ALA A 17 6.03 -17.67 -6.44
CA ALA A 17 7.11 -17.42 -7.39
C ALA A 17 7.44 -18.67 -8.22
N LEU A 18 7.42 -19.86 -7.60
CA LEU A 18 7.64 -21.14 -8.29
C LEU A 18 6.51 -21.45 -9.28
N GLN A 19 5.25 -21.24 -8.92
CA GLN A 19 4.11 -21.45 -9.83
C GLN A 19 4.19 -20.56 -11.08
N GLN A 20 4.58 -19.29 -10.89
CA GLN A 20 4.78 -18.37 -12.01
C GLN A 20 5.97 -18.78 -12.89
N ALA A 21 7.09 -19.16 -12.27
CA ALA A 21 8.26 -19.65 -12.98
C ALA A 21 7.98 -20.95 -13.76
N ALA A 22 7.18 -21.85 -13.20
CA ALA A 22 6.74 -23.07 -13.86
C ALA A 22 5.86 -22.76 -15.09
N ARG A 23 4.93 -21.80 -15.00
CA ARG A 23 4.17 -21.35 -16.18
C ARG A 23 5.09 -20.82 -17.27
N MET A 24 6.08 -20.00 -16.91
CA MET A 24 7.06 -19.48 -17.88
C MET A 24 7.85 -20.60 -18.56
N ALA A 25 8.32 -21.56 -17.77
CA ALA A 25 9.08 -22.72 -18.25
C ALA A 25 8.28 -23.65 -19.18
N ILE A 26 6.95 -23.66 -19.09
CA ILE A 26 6.08 -24.47 -19.95
C ILE A 26 5.65 -23.68 -21.18
N VAL A 27 5.14 -22.47 -20.98
CA VAL A 27 4.48 -21.69 -22.04
C VAL A 27 5.49 -21.13 -23.03
N ALA A 28 6.57 -20.50 -22.55
CA ALA A 28 7.50 -19.82 -23.45
C ALA A 28 8.23 -20.79 -24.40
N PRO A 29 8.77 -21.95 -23.96
CA PRO A 29 9.32 -22.94 -24.88
C PRO A 29 8.29 -23.48 -25.88
N SER A 30 7.03 -23.67 -25.46
CA SER A 30 5.97 -24.15 -26.35
C SER A 30 5.64 -23.14 -27.44
N VAL A 31 5.51 -21.86 -27.08
CA VAL A 31 5.28 -20.76 -28.04
C VAL A 31 6.48 -20.59 -28.96
N PHE A 32 7.70 -20.66 -28.42
CA PHE A 32 8.93 -20.59 -29.19
C PHE A 32 9.04 -21.74 -30.20
N ALA A 33 8.82 -22.99 -29.75
CA ALA A 33 8.82 -24.17 -30.60
C ALA A 33 7.76 -24.09 -31.69
N PHE A 34 6.56 -23.59 -31.38
CA PHE A 34 5.52 -23.39 -32.38
C PHE A 34 5.93 -22.38 -33.45
N GLY A 35 6.46 -21.22 -33.06
CA GLY A 35 6.90 -20.20 -34.01
C GLY A 35 8.08 -20.66 -34.87
N GLN A 36 9.05 -21.33 -34.26
CA GLN A 36 10.29 -21.70 -34.94
C GLN A 36 10.19 -23.02 -35.73
N LEU A 37 9.62 -24.08 -35.13
CA LEU A 37 9.59 -25.42 -35.74
C LEU A 37 8.37 -25.66 -36.62
N VAL A 38 7.22 -25.06 -36.29
CA VAL A 38 5.97 -25.27 -37.05
C VAL A 38 5.78 -24.21 -38.12
N LEU A 39 5.96 -22.94 -37.75
CA LEU A 39 5.75 -21.81 -38.68
C LEU A 39 7.02 -21.37 -39.41
N GLY A 40 8.21 -21.77 -38.95
CA GLY A 40 9.49 -21.40 -39.57
C GLY A 40 9.78 -19.90 -39.53
N ASN A 41 9.17 -19.15 -38.61
CA ASN A 41 9.26 -17.69 -38.55
C ASN A 41 9.96 -17.25 -37.25
N SER A 42 11.23 -16.87 -37.37
CA SER A 42 12.08 -16.45 -36.25
C SER A 42 11.60 -15.14 -35.59
N GLU A 43 11.06 -14.20 -36.35
CA GLU A 43 10.49 -12.96 -35.79
C GLU A 43 9.27 -13.25 -34.92
N LEU A 44 8.35 -14.06 -35.44
CA LEU A 44 7.15 -14.49 -34.70
C LEU A 44 7.54 -15.22 -33.41
N ALA A 45 8.54 -16.11 -33.47
CA ALA A 45 9.05 -16.84 -32.32
C ALA A 45 9.65 -15.91 -31.26
N LEU A 46 10.41 -14.89 -31.68
CA LEU A 46 11.03 -13.89 -30.80
C LEU A 46 9.97 -13.06 -30.07
N PHE A 47 8.99 -12.51 -30.81
CA PHE A 47 7.87 -11.77 -30.22
C PHE A 47 7.00 -12.65 -29.33
N GLY A 48 6.91 -13.95 -29.65
CA GLY A 48 6.29 -14.97 -28.80
C GLY A 48 6.95 -15.11 -27.43
N VAL A 49 8.27 -15.34 -27.40
CA VAL A 49 9.03 -15.51 -26.15
C VAL A 49 9.02 -14.24 -25.30
N PHE A 50 9.29 -13.08 -25.90
CA PHE A 50 9.28 -11.81 -25.16
C PHE A 50 7.86 -11.42 -24.71
N GLY A 51 6.83 -11.77 -25.49
CA GLY A 51 5.43 -11.64 -25.07
C GLY A 51 5.11 -12.48 -23.83
N CYS A 52 5.63 -13.71 -23.76
CA CYS A 52 5.52 -14.53 -22.55
C CYS A 52 6.25 -13.91 -21.36
N PHE A 53 7.45 -13.36 -21.54
CA PHE A 53 8.14 -12.61 -20.48
C PHE A 53 7.33 -11.39 -20.01
N ALA A 54 6.80 -10.60 -20.94
CA ALA A 54 5.98 -9.44 -20.65
C ALA A 54 4.77 -9.83 -19.78
N MET A 55 4.02 -10.84 -20.21
CA MET A 55 2.76 -11.24 -19.59
C MET A 55 2.94 -12.09 -18.31
N LEU A 56 3.89 -13.03 -18.31
CA LEU A 56 4.02 -14.00 -17.22
C LEU A 56 5.05 -13.61 -16.17
N VAL A 57 6.04 -12.78 -16.49
CA VAL A 57 7.11 -12.39 -15.55
C VAL A 57 6.96 -10.95 -15.11
N PHE A 58 6.71 -10.03 -16.04
CA PHE A 58 6.64 -8.59 -15.76
C PHE A 58 5.25 -8.11 -15.34
N ALA A 59 4.18 -8.69 -15.87
CA ALA A 59 2.82 -8.42 -15.40
C ALA A 59 2.45 -9.34 -14.24
N ASP A 60 1.91 -8.75 -13.16
CA ASP A 60 1.37 -9.49 -12.01
C ASP A 60 -0.05 -9.00 -11.72
N PHE A 61 -1.03 -9.65 -12.34
CA PHE A 61 -2.44 -9.32 -12.19
C PHE A 61 -3.07 -10.18 -11.08
N GLY A 62 -3.33 -9.54 -9.93
CA GLY A 62 -4.11 -10.12 -8.83
C GLY A 62 -5.62 -10.05 -9.06
N GLY A 63 -6.41 -10.44 -8.06
CA GLY A 63 -7.86 -10.25 -8.05
C GLY A 63 -8.70 -11.39 -8.64
N PRO A 64 -10.03 -11.18 -8.76
CA PRO A 64 -10.96 -12.19 -9.25
C PRO A 64 -10.68 -12.57 -10.70
N ALA A 65 -11.03 -13.80 -11.09
CA ALA A 65 -10.70 -14.36 -12.40
C ALA A 65 -11.15 -13.48 -13.58
N ARG A 66 -12.33 -12.84 -13.48
CA ARG A 66 -12.86 -11.93 -14.51
C ARG A 66 -12.01 -10.67 -14.68
N ALA A 67 -11.64 -10.01 -13.58
CA ALA A 67 -10.79 -8.82 -13.64
C ALA A 67 -9.39 -9.15 -14.17
N ARG A 68 -8.84 -10.30 -13.76
CA ARG A 68 -7.55 -10.78 -14.25
C ARG A 68 -7.58 -11.12 -15.74
N LEU A 69 -8.62 -11.78 -16.23
CA LEU A 69 -8.83 -12.04 -17.66
C LEU A 69 -8.88 -10.71 -18.44
N LEU A 70 -9.70 -9.75 -17.98
CA LEU A 70 -9.79 -8.44 -18.62
C LEU A 70 -8.46 -7.69 -18.63
N ALA A 71 -7.66 -7.79 -17.56
CA ALA A 71 -6.34 -7.16 -17.50
C ALA A 71 -5.35 -7.77 -18.50
N PHE A 72 -5.30 -9.09 -18.63
CA PHE A 72 -4.49 -9.77 -19.65
C PHE A 72 -4.94 -9.44 -21.07
N LEU A 73 -6.25 -9.44 -21.33
CA LEU A 73 -6.80 -9.07 -22.64
C LEU A 73 -6.51 -7.60 -22.98
N ALA A 74 -6.65 -6.70 -22.02
CA ALA A 74 -6.34 -5.28 -22.19
C ALA A 74 -4.85 -5.06 -22.49
N LEU A 75 -3.94 -5.74 -21.76
CA LEU A 75 -2.51 -5.70 -22.04
C LEU A 75 -2.19 -6.34 -23.40
N GLY A 76 -2.89 -7.41 -23.79
CA GLY A 76 -2.76 -8.06 -25.09
C GLY A 76 -3.10 -7.09 -26.21
N GLY A 77 -4.28 -6.45 -26.14
CA GLY A 77 -4.74 -5.45 -27.11
C GLY A 77 -3.86 -4.19 -27.14
N ALA A 78 -3.46 -3.69 -25.98
CA ALA A 78 -2.53 -2.55 -25.90
C ALA A 78 -1.18 -2.87 -26.56
N GLY A 79 -0.68 -4.09 -26.36
CA GLY A 79 0.56 -4.55 -27.00
C GLY A 79 0.47 -4.55 -28.53
N LEU A 80 -0.68 -4.89 -29.13
CA LEU A 80 -0.86 -4.81 -30.59
C LEU A 80 -0.66 -3.38 -31.11
N VAL A 81 -1.24 -2.39 -30.42
CA VAL A 81 -1.10 -0.98 -30.77
C VAL A 81 0.35 -0.52 -30.59
N LEU A 82 0.97 -0.89 -29.47
CA LEU A 82 2.34 -0.51 -29.14
C LEU A 82 3.36 -1.13 -30.11
N ILE A 83 3.20 -2.39 -30.49
CA ILE A 83 4.08 -3.06 -31.46
C ILE A 83 3.95 -2.44 -32.85
N THR A 84 2.73 -2.14 -33.28
CA THR A 84 2.49 -1.47 -34.56
C THR A 84 3.16 -0.08 -34.57
N LEU A 85 2.92 0.71 -33.54
CA LEU A 85 3.52 2.05 -33.41
C LEU A 85 5.05 1.99 -33.32
N GLY A 86 5.60 1.05 -32.54
CA GLY A 86 7.04 0.85 -32.42
C GLY A 86 7.69 0.48 -33.75
N THR A 87 7.05 -0.39 -34.53
CA THR A 87 7.55 -0.81 -35.85
C THR A 87 7.52 0.34 -36.87
N VAL A 88 6.54 1.23 -36.80
CA VAL A 88 6.51 2.43 -37.66
C VAL A 88 7.57 3.46 -37.22
N CYS A 89 7.72 3.67 -35.91
CA CYS A 89 8.67 4.65 -35.37
C CYS A 89 10.14 4.21 -35.47
N SER A 90 10.42 2.91 -35.63
CA SER A 90 11.80 2.37 -35.67
C SER A 90 12.64 2.91 -36.83
N GLN A 91 12.00 3.45 -37.88
CA GLN A 91 12.65 3.95 -39.09
C GLN A 91 13.42 5.26 -38.90
N ASN A 92 13.17 6.00 -37.80
CA ASN A 92 13.86 7.26 -37.53
C ASN A 92 14.23 7.37 -36.03
N PRO A 93 15.54 7.47 -35.68
CA PRO A 93 16.00 7.54 -34.30
C PRO A 93 15.37 8.65 -33.45
N TRP A 94 15.12 9.82 -34.04
CA TRP A 94 14.51 10.93 -33.32
C TRP A 94 13.03 10.69 -33.04
N VAL A 95 12.31 10.10 -34.01
CA VAL A 95 10.90 9.72 -33.84
C VAL A 95 10.78 8.57 -32.85
N ALA A 96 11.65 7.56 -32.93
CA ALA A 96 11.74 6.45 -31.98
C ALA A 96 11.97 6.94 -30.55
N GLY A 97 12.99 7.78 -30.32
CA GLY A 97 13.30 8.34 -29.01
C GLY A 97 12.18 9.22 -28.44
N GLY A 98 11.62 10.09 -29.28
CA GLY A 98 10.49 10.94 -28.90
C GLY A 98 9.22 10.16 -28.58
N ALA A 99 8.86 9.18 -29.41
CA ALA A 99 7.73 8.29 -29.19
C ALA A 99 7.91 7.44 -27.92
N MET A 100 9.12 6.93 -27.68
CA MET A 100 9.43 6.20 -26.44
C MET A 100 9.26 7.09 -25.22
N ALA A 101 9.80 8.32 -25.24
CA ALA A 101 9.64 9.26 -24.12
C ALA A 101 8.17 9.57 -23.84
N LEU A 102 7.38 9.85 -24.89
CA LEU A 102 5.96 10.13 -24.76
C LEU A 102 5.17 8.92 -24.22
N LEU A 103 5.38 7.73 -24.78
CA LEU A 103 4.67 6.52 -24.35
C LEU A 103 5.10 6.09 -22.96
N ALA A 104 6.39 6.17 -22.63
CA ALA A 104 6.88 5.91 -21.28
C ALA A 104 6.26 6.89 -20.28
N PHE A 105 6.19 8.18 -20.62
CA PHE A 105 5.49 9.15 -19.78
C PHE A 105 4.03 8.75 -19.60
N VAL A 106 3.29 8.47 -20.67
CA VAL A 106 1.85 8.16 -20.60
C VAL A 106 1.57 6.84 -19.87
N ILE A 107 2.33 5.78 -20.14
CA ILE A 107 2.13 4.45 -19.52
C ILE A 107 2.50 4.51 -18.04
N ILE A 108 3.68 5.04 -17.71
CA ILE A 108 4.07 5.22 -16.32
C ILE A 108 3.05 6.15 -15.68
N PHE A 109 2.67 7.27 -16.32
CA PHE A 109 1.68 8.24 -15.83
C PHE A 109 0.20 7.74 -15.84
N ALA A 110 -0.11 6.58 -16.40
CA ALA A 110 -1.44 6.00 -16.28
C ALA A 110 -1.58 5.13 -15.02
N GLY A 111 -0.48 4.60 -14.47
CA GLY A 111 -0.47 3.71 -13.30
C GLY A 111 -1.01 4.30 -11.98
N VAL A 112 -1.17 5.62 -11.85
CA VAL A 112 -1.74 6.32 -10.69
C VAL A 112 -3.24 6.15 -10.62
N THR A 113 -3.86 5.94 -11.78
CA THR A 113 -5.32 5.81 -11.87
C THR A 113 -5.78 4.40 -11.46
N ASN A 114 -5.03 3.38 -11.83
CA ASN A 114 -5.42 1.99 -11.62
C ASN A 114 -4.19 1.11 -11.40
N GLY A 115 -4.25 0.32 -10.33
CA GLY A 115 -3.17 -0.58 -9.99
C GLY A 115 -2.90 -1.69 -11.02
N TYR A 116 -3.91 -2.12 -11.78
CA TYR A 116 -3.69 -3.02 -12.91
C TYR A 116 -2.81 -2.38 -14.00
N VAL A 117 -2.96 -1.07 -14.23
CA VAL A 117 -2.15 -0.34 -15.22
C VAL A 117 -0.71 -0.19 -14.72
N ALA A 118 -0.52 0.08 -13.44
CA ALA A 118 0.82 0.09 -12.83
C ALA A 118 1.50 -1.29 -12.96
N SER A 119 0.79 -2.39 -12.68
CA SER A 119 1.30 -3.76 -12.86
C SER A 119 1.63 -4.10 -14.32
N ALA A 120 0.92 -3.51 -15.28
CA ALA A 120 1.14 -3.71 -16.71
C ALA A 120 2.28 -2.87 -17.30
N THR A 121 2.80 -1.88 -16.57
CA THR A 121 3.71 -0.85 -17.10
C THR A 121 4.94 -1.45 -17.77
N ASN A 122 5.69 -2.31 -17.08
CA ASN A 122 6.92 -2.91 -17.63
C ASN A 122 6.63 -3.82 -18.83
N ALA A 123 5.50 -4.54 -18.79
CA ALA A 123 5.08 -5.42 -19.87
C ALA A 123 4.70 -4.64 -21.13
N ALA A 124 3.96 -3.53 -20.96
CA ALA A 124 3.58 -2.63 -22.04
C ALA A 124 4.82 -1.92 -22.64
N LEU A 125 5.73 -1.42 -21.78
CA LEU A 125 6.97 -0.82 -22.25
C LEU A 125 7.82 -1.82 -23.04
N LEU A 126 7.93 -3.07 -22.58
CA LEU A 126 8.68 -4.10 -23.30
C LEU A 126 8.11 -4.35 -24.70
N ALA A 127 6.78 -4.35 -24.87
CA ALA A 127 6.13 -4.56 -26.16
C ALA A 127 6.52 -3.47 -27.18
N PHE A 128 6.55 -2.20 -26.76
CA PHE A 128 7.00 -1.10 -27.62
C PHE A 128 8.51 -1.14 -27.87
N VAL A 129 9.31 -1.37 -26.81
CA VAL A 129 10.78 -1.39 -26.87
C VAL A 129 11.29 -2.45 -27.84
N LEU A 130 10.71 -3.66 -27.80
CA LEU A 130 11.08 -4.72 -28.72
C LEU A 130 10.82 -4.32 -30.18
N ALA A 131 9.67 -3.73 -30.47
CA ALA A 131 9.28 -3.34 -31.82
C ALA A 131 10.08 -2.15 -32.38
N VAL A 132 10.43 -1.18 -31.52
CA VAL A 132 11.16 0.02 -31.94
C VAL A 132 12.67 -0.23 -32.07
N MET A 133 13.23 -1.17 -31.32
CA MET A 133 14.68 -1.47 -31.31
C MET A 133 15.09 -2.51 -32.35
N VAL A 134 14.15 -3.19 -33.00
CA VAL A 134 14.40 -4.07 -34.14
C VAL A 134 13.82 -3.39 -35.39
N PRO A 135 14.64 -2.65 -36.15
CA PRO A 135 14.16 -1.93 -37.33
C PRO A 135 13.86 -2.92 -38.46
N ASP A 136 12.58 -3.14 -38.75
CA ASP A 136 12.14 -3.90 -39.94
C ASP A 136 11.10 -3.10 -40.73
N PRO A 137 10.91 -3.44 -42.02
CA PRO A 137 9.86 -2.85 -42.84
C PRO A 137 8.47 -3.05 -42.23
N VAL A 138 7.53 -2.17 -42.57
CA VAL A 138 6.13 -2.24 -42.11
C VAL A 138 5.44 -3.56 -42.51
N SER A 139 5.95 -4.26 -43.53
CA SER A 139 5.48 -5.59 -43.92
C SER A 139 5.69 -6.67 -42.86
N ALA A 140 6.60 -6.47 -41.89
CA ALA A 140 6.85 -7.41 -40.79
C ALA A 140 5.80 -7.30 -39.65
N VAL A 141 4.98 -6.25 -39.65
CA VAL A 141 3.96 -6.01 -38.61
C VAL A 141 3.04 -7.23 -38.38
N PRO A 142 2.49 -7.92 -39.41
CA PRO A 142 1.63 -9.08 -39.20
C PRO A 142 2.29 -10.20 -38.39
N ASP A 143 3.56 -10.51 -38.66
CA ASP A 143 4.29 -11.59 -37.99
C ASP A 143 4.58 -11.26 -36.52
N ARG A 144 4.97 -10.01 -36.26
CA ARG A 144 5.17 -9.47 -34.90
C ARG A 144 3.88 -9.50 -34.08
N LEU A 145 2.77 -9.10 -34.69
CA LEU A 145 1.45 -9.12 -34.06
C LEU A 145 0.95 -10.55 -33.84
N ALA A 146 1.23 -11.48 -34.76
CA ALA A 146 0.89 -12.89 -34.59
C ALA A 146 1.64 -13.51 -33.40
N GLY A 147 2.96 -13.28 -33.30
CA GLY A 147 3.78 -13.76 -32.18
C GLY A 147 3.27 -13.24 -30.83
N TRP A 148 2.99 -11.94 -30.75
CA TRP A 148 2.41 -11.33 -29.54
C TRP A 148 1.03 -11.88 -29.21
N SER A 149 0.16 -12.08 -30.21
CA SER A 149 -1.19 -12.61 -30.01
C SER A 149 -1.18 -14.04 -29.49
N ILE A 150 -0.29 -14.90 -30.02
CA ILE A 150 -0.09 -16.26 -29.52
C ILE A 150 0.41 -16.22 -28.08
N ALA A 151 1.43 -15.40 -27.80
CA ALA A 151 1.94 -15.24 -26.44
C ALA A 151 0.85 -14.76 -25.47
N ALA A 152 0.04 -13.78 -25.86
CA ALA A 152 -1.07 -13.26 -25.06
C ALA A 152 -2.12 -14.33 -24.79
N ALA A 153 -2.52 -15.11 -25.80
CA ALA A 153 -3.51 -16.17 -25.67
C ALA A 153 -3.04 -17.28 -24.70
N PHE A 154 -1.83 -17.83 -24.92
CA PHE A 154 -1.27 -18.89 -24.08
C PHE A 154 -0.93 -18.40 -22.67
N SER A 155 -0.42 -17.17 -22.52
CA SER A 155 -0.15 -16.58 -21.21
C SER A 155 -1.44 -16.35 -20.42
N THR A 156 -2.50 -15.86 -21.09
CA THR A 156 -3.82 -15.68 -20.46
C THR A 156 -4.41 -17.02 -20.03
N ALA A 157 -4.40 -18.03 -20.93
CA ALA A 157 -4.90 -19.36 -20.64
C ALA A 157 -4.14 -20.01 -19.46
N SER A 158 -2.81 -19.95 -19.47
CA SER A 158 -2.00 -20.51 -18.38
C SER A 158 -2.21 -19.77 -17.06
N ALA A 159 -2.35 -18.44 -17.07
CA ALA A 159 -2.62 -17.67 -15.87
C ALA A 159 -3.97 -18.03 -15.25
N LEU A 160 -4.97 -18.35 -16.08
CA LEU A 160 -6.33 -18.72 -15.65
C LEU A 160 -6.46 -20.19 -15.23
N LEU A 161 -5.80 -21.11 -15.93
CA LEU A 161 -6.00 -22.55 -15.77
C LEU A 161 -4.92 -23.22 -14.88
N LEU A 162 -3.65 -22.86 -15.03
CA LEU A 162 -2.54 -23.52 -14.34
C LEU A 162 -2.27 -22.87 -12.99
N TRP A 163 -2.64 -23.51 -11.87
CA TRP A 163 -2.43 -23.02 -10.50
C TRP A 163 -2.92 -21.58 -10.21
N PRO A 164 -4.23 -21.30 -10.26
CA PRO A 164 -4.77 -19.95 -10.03
C PRO A 164 -4.31 -19.41 -8.66
N ASN A 165 -3.64 -18.25 -8.66
CA ASN A 165 -2.99 -17.73 -7.46
C ASN A 165 -4.00 -16.99 -6.57
N ARG A 166 -4.55 -17.65 -5.55
CA ARG A 166 -5.61 -17.11 -4.67
C ARG A 166 -5.08 -16.19 -3.56
N HIS A 167 -4.21 -15.23 -3.87
CA HIS A 167 -3.63 -14.30 -2.87
C HIS A 167 -4.71 -13.51 -2.11
N MET A 168 -5.72 -13.02 -2.83
CA MET A 168 -6.80 -12.23 -2.23
C MET A 168 -7.65 -13.08 -1.26
N GLY A 169 -7.97 -14.33 -1.65
CA GLY A 169 -8.69 -15.24 -0.77
C GLY A 169 -7.94 -15.57 0.51
N ARG A 170 -6.59 -15.64 0.48
CA ARG A 170 -5.78 -15.82 1.69
C ARG A 170 -5.81 -14.60 2.60
N LEU A 171 -5.74 -13.38 2.03
CA LEU A 171 -5.84 -12.14 2.80
C LEU A 171 -7.23 -11.98 3.41
N GLN A 172 -8.29 -12.17 2.61
CA GLN A 172 -9.68 -12.14 3.08
C GLN A 172 -9.94 -13.20 4.16
N ALA A 173 -9.41 -14.42 4.01
CA ALA A 173 -9.50 -15.45 5.04
C ALA A 173 -8.78 -15.04 6.34
N SER A 174 -7.59 -14.42 6.24
CA SER A 174 -6.86 -13.93 7.40
C SER A 174 -7.58 -12.77 8.09
N LEU A 175 -8.22 -11.88 7.33
CA LEU A 175 -9.04 -10.78 7.87
C LEU A 175 -10.33 -11.30 8.50
N ALA A 176 -10.99 -12.28 7.87
CA ALA A 176 -12.15 -12.95 8.43
C ALA A 176 -11.82 -13.69 9.74
N ALA A 177 -10.65 -14.33 9.81
CA ALA A 177 -10.17 -14.96 11.05
C ALA A 177 -9.89 -13.91 12.14
N ALA A 178 -9.31 -12.76 11.79
CA ALA A 178 -9.11 -11.66 12.72
C ALA A 178 -10.44 -11.08 13.23
N CYS A 179 -11.42 -10.84 12.34
CA CYS A 179 -12.75 -10.38 12.74
C CYS A 179 -13.44 -11.36 13.69
N ARG A 180 -13.36 -12.67 13.42
CA ARG A 180 -13.88 -13.72 14.32
C ARG A 180 -13.20 -13.71 15.68
N ALA A 181 -11.86 -13.66 15.71
CA ALA A 181 -11.12 -13.66 16.96
C ALA A 181 -11.40 -12.41 17.81
N VAL A 182 -11.55 -11.24 17.18
CA VAL A 182 -11.97 -10.02 17.87
C VAL A 182 -13.41 -10.14 18.39
N ALA A 183 -14.35 -10.67 17.60
CA ALA A 183 -15.72 -10.92 18.06
C ALA A 183 -15.77 -11.83 19.30
N GLU A 184 -15.03 -12.93 19.28
CA GLU A 184 -14.92 -13.84 20.42
C GLU A 184 -14.29 -13.18 21.66
N SER A 185 -13.36 -12.24 21.46
CA SER A 185 -12.77 -11.48 22.57
C SER A 185 -13.76 -10.48 23.18
N VAL A 186 -14.62 -9.86 22.37
CA VAL A 186 -15.69 -8.97 22.84
C VAL A 186 -16.74 -9.76 23.61
N GLU A 187 -17.15 -10.92 23.12
CA GLU A 187 -18.12 -11.76 23.82
C GLU A 187 -17.62 -12.32 25.15
N ALA A 188 -16.32 -12.60 25.22
CA ALA A 188 -15.71 -13.05 26.46
C ALA A 188 -15.86 -12.00 27.58
N LEU A 189 -16.08 -10.71 27.28
CA LEU A 189 -16.36 -9.65 28.27
C LEU A 189 -17.64 -9.91 29.07
N SER A 190 -18.58 -10.69 28.52
CA SER A 190 -19.78 -11.13 29.23
C SER A 190 -19.48 -12.19 30.30
N ASN A 191 -18.35 -12.90 30.18
CA ASN A 191 -17.90 -13.94 31.09
C ASN A 191 -17.00 -13.37 32.22
N ARG A 192 -17.04 -13.99 33.41
CA ARG A 192 -16.23 -13.58 34.56
C ARG A 192 -14.89 -14.32 34.68
N ASP A 193 -14.61 -15.33 33.87
CA ASP A 193 -13.36 -16.08 33.91
C ASP A 193 -12.16 -15.27 33.35
N PRO A 194 -11.19 -14.84 34.18
CA PRO A 194 -10.06 -14.02 33.75
C PRO A 194 -9.09 -14.75 32.82
N ARG A 195 -9.04 -16.09 32.88
CA ARG A 195 -8.17 -16.92 32.02
C ARG A 195 -8.73 -17.01 30.61
N LEU A 196 -10.04 -17.23 30.49
CA LEU A 196 -10.73 -17.22 29.20
C LEU A 196 -10.62 -15.84 28.52
N LEU A 197 -10.82 -14.76 29.27
CA LEU A 197 -10.65 -13.38 28.80
C LEU A 197 -9.23 -13.12 28.27
N ALA A 198 -8.19 -13.65 28.94
CA ALA A 198 -6.80 -13.47 28.51
C ALA A 198 -6.54 -14.26 27.23
N ALA A 199 -6.94 -15.53 27.21
CA ALA A 199 -6.72 -16.41 26.07
C ALA A 199 -7.39 -15.89 24.78
N ARG A 200 -8.61 -15.33 24.88
CA ARG A 200 -9.32 -14.76 23.73
C ARG A 200 -8.69 -13.45 23.25
N ALA A 201 -8.21 -12.60 24.16
CA ALA A 201 -7.48 -11.39 23.80
C ALA A 201 -6.15 -11.70 23.09
N ASP A 202 -5.39 -12.68 23.59
CA ASP A 202 -4.13 -13.12 22.96
C ASP A 202 -4.38 -13.75 21.57
N ALA A 203 -5.46 -14.52 21.43
CA ALA A 203 -5.86 -15.09 20.14
C ALA A 203 -6.26 -13.99 19.13
N ALA A 204 -7.00 -12.98 19.56
CA ALA A 204 -7.33 -11.81 18.74
C ALA A 204 -6.07 -11.05 18.31
N GLU A 205 -5.12 -10.85 19.23
CA GLU A 205 -3.84 -10.21 18.93
C GLU A 205 -3.02 -11.00 17.90
N ALA A 206 -2.92 -12.32 18.07
CA ALA A 206 -2.23 -13.18 17.12
C ALA A 206 -2.89 -13.12 15.73
N ALA A 207 -4.22 -13.13 15.67
CA ALA A 207 -4.97 -13.09 14.41
C ALA A 207 -4.82 -11.73 13.68
N VAL A 208 -4.93 -10.61 14.40
CA VAL A 208 -4.71 -9.26 13.83
C VAL A 208 -3.27 -9.10 13.34
N THR A 209 -2.29 -9.62 14.10
CA THR A 209 -0.88 -9.63 13.69
C THR A 209 -0.67 -10.46 12.43
N GLN A 210 -1.32 -11.62 12.32
CA GLN A 210 -1.26 -12.47 11.14
C GLN A 210 -1.92 -11.80 9.92
N ALA A 211 -3.03 -11.09 10.11
CA ALA A 211 -3.67 -10.31 9.04
C ALA A 211 -2.76 -9.18 8.54
N ARG A 212 -2.12 -8.44 9.45
CA ARG A 212 -1.10 -7.42 9.10
C ARG A 212 0.07 -8.02 8.33
N ARG A 213 0.59 -9.18 8.76
CA ARG A 213 1.67 -9.88 8.06
C ARG A 213 1.25 -10.35 6.67
N SER A 214 0.04 -10.90 6.54
CA SER A 214 -0.51 -11.36 5.26
C SER A 214 -0.72 -10.19 4.29
N TYR A 215 -1.20 -9.05 4.80
CA TYR A 215 -1.30 -7.81 4.03
C TYR A 215 0.08 -7.28 3.63
N ALA A 216 1.04 -7.26 4.57
CA ALA A 216 2.41 -6.82 4.30
C ALA A 216 3.11 -7.69 3.23
N ALA A 217 2.82 -8.99 3.21
CA ALA A 217 3.37 -9.97 2.27
C ALA A 217 2.69 -9.99 0.90
N THR A 218 1.62 -9.22 0.69
CA THR A 218 0.94 -9.15 -0.61
C THR A 218 1.80 -8.33 -1.59
N PRO A 219 2.30 -8.89 -2.71
CA PRO A 219 3.24 -8.22 -3.62
C PRO A 219 2.67 -6.95 -4.26
N TYR A 220 1.35 -6.94 -4.46
CA TYR A 220 0.62 -5.81 -4.98
C TYR A 220 -0.55 -5.50 -4.03
N ARG A 221 -0.38 -4.48 -3.18
CA ARG A 221 -1.42 -4.04 -2.26
C ARG A 221 -2.49 -3.31 -3.08
N PRO A 222 -3.74 -3.79 -3.13
CA PRO A 222 -4.78 -3.14 -3.92
C PRO A 222 -5.01 -1.76 -3.33
N THR A 223 -4.57 -0.72 -4.02
CA THR A 223 -4.95 0.65 -3.72
C THR A 223 -5.20 1.33 -5.03
N GLY A 224 -6.41 1.12 -5.54
CA GLY A 224 -6.94 1.87 -6.66
C GLY A 224 -7.97 2.88 -6.16
N LEU A 225 -8.32 3.81 -7.04
CA LEU A 225 -9.47 4.71 -6.93
C LEU A 225 -10.83 3.98 -6.88
N ILE A 226 -10.83 2.64 -6.94
CA ILE A 226 -12.02 1.78 -6.88
C ILE A 226 -12.33 1.49 -5.40
N ARG A 227 -13.56 1.80 -4.97
CA ARG A 227 -14.06 1.71 -3.58
C ARG A 227 -13.63 0.40 -2.87
N ASP A 228 -13.67 -0.71 -3.60
CA ASP A 228 -13.38 -2.06 -3.11
C ASP A 228 -11.91 -2.31 -2.79
N ALA A 229 -10.98 -1.61 -3.47
CA ALA A 229 -9.54 -1.82 -3.30
C ALA A 229 -9.03 -1.18 -1.99
N ALA A 230 -9.57 -0.03 -1.59
CA ALA A 230 -9.15 0.69 -0.39
C ALA A 230 -9.72 0.11 0.92
N ALA A 231 -10.69 -0.79 0.84
CA ALA A 231 -11.37 -1.37 2.00
C ALA A 231 -10.48 -2.32 2.82
N LEU A 232 -9.66 -3.15 2.16
CA LEU A 232 -8.78 -4.10 2.85
C LEU A 232 -7.68 -3.42 3.71
N PRO A 233 -6.97 -2.37 3.24
CA PRO A 233 -6.06 -1.61 4.08
C PRO A 233 -6.74 -0.98 5.30
N ARG A 234 -7.95 -0.45 5.15
CA ARG A 234 -8.72 0.15 6.25
C ARG A 234 -9.16 -0.89 7.28
N LEU A 235 -9.65 -2.06 6.84
CA LEU A 235 -9.93 -3.21 7.72
C LEU A 235 -8.74 -3.58 8.60
N VAL A 236 -7.53 -3.65 8.02
CA VAL A 236 -6.30 -3.95 8.77
C VAL A 236 -6.01 -2.89 9.83
N ALA A 237 -6.25 -1.62 9.51
CA ALA A 237 -6.05 -0.50 10.43
C ALA A 237 -7.10 -0.52 11.55
N ASP A 238 -8.37 -0.70 11.22
CA ASP A 238 -9.51 -0.63 12.15
C ASP A 238 -9.52 -1.83 13.11
N LEU A 239 -9.20 -3.04 12.64
CA LEU A 239 -8.93 -4.19 13.53
C LEU A 239 -7.77 -3.91 14.50
N GLY A 240 -6.80 -3.13 14.05
CA GLY A 240 -5.69 -2.64 14.86
C GLY A 240 -6.06 -1.59 15.91
N TRP A 241 -7.17 -0.89 15.70
CA TRP A 241 -7.69 0.17 16.56
C TRP A 241 -8.61 -0.37 17.65
N ILE A 242 -9.34 -1.45 17.39
CA ILE A 242 -10.23 -2.06 18.39
C ILE A 242 -9.44 -2.72 19.55
N LYS A 243 -8.18 -3.11 19.34
CA LYS A 243 -7.36 -3.80 20.35
C LYS A 243 -7.29 -3.06 21.72
N PRO A 244 -6.84 -1.80 21.82
CA PRO A 244 -6.76 -1.11 23.11
C PRO A 244 -8.12 -0.96 23.80
N VAL A 245 -9.19 -0.85 23.01
CA VAL A 245 -10.57 -0.68 23.50
C VAL A 245 -11.06 -1.96 24.20
N VAL A 246 -10.77 -3.13 23.64
CA VAL A 246 -11.09 -4.44 24.25
C VAL A 246 -10.30 -4.65 25.54
N VAL A 247 -9.03 -4.27 25.57
CA VAL A 247 -8.19 -4.36 26.79
C VAL A 247 -8.74 -3.48 27.91
N ARG A 248 -9.16 -2.25 27.62
CA ARG A 248 -9.84 -1.38 28.61
C ARG A 248 -11.16 -1.99 29.11
N GLY A 249 -11.91 -2.67 28.24
CA GLY A 249 -13.16 -3.36 28.62
C GLY A 249 -12.96 -4.47 29.66
N ARG A 250 -11.83 -5.19 29.60
CA ARG A 250 -11.46 -6.17 30.62
C ARG A 250 -11.30 -5.52 32.00
N ALA A 251 -10.60 -4.38 32.07
CA ALA A 251 -10.40 -3.66 33.31
C ALA A 251 -11.73 -3.13 33.87
N ALA A 252 -12.55 -2.50 33.03
CA ALA A 252 -13.89 -2.02 33.40
C ALA A 252 -14.80 -3.14 33.93
N ARG A 253 -14.74 -4.34 33.31
CA ARG A 253 -15.54 -5.48 33.75
C ARG A 253 -15.12 -6.01 35.12
N GLN A 254 -13.82 -6.00 35.42
CA GLN A 254 -13.28 -6.39 36.72
C GLN A 254 -13.63 -5.39 37.82
N ALA A 255 -13.66 -4.08 37.49
CA ALA A 255 -14.06 -3.01 38.41
C ALA A 255 -15.59 -2.96 38.65
N GLY A 256 -16.38 -3.41 37.68
CA GLY A 256 -17.85 -3.38 37.73
C GLY A 256 -18.39 -2.22 36.91
N SER A 257 -18.61 -2.45 35.61
CA SER A 257 -19.06 -1.42 34.66
C SER A 257 -20.27 -0.63 35.18
N PRO A 258 -20.23 0.72 35.09
CA PRO A 258 -21.36 1.56 35.45
C PRO A 258 -22.58 1.34 34.54
N PHE A 259 -22.39 0.79 33.34
CA PHE A 259 -23.44 0.56 32.33
C PHE A 259 -23.61 -0.91 31.98
N PRO A 260 -23.95 -1.80 32.93
CA PRO A 260 -23.86 -3.24 32.70
C PRO A 260 -24.87 -3.77 31.68
N ALA A 261 -26.03 -3.11 31.51
CA ALA A 261 -27.03 -3.53 30.53
C ALA A 261 -26.64 -3.06 29.13
N GLU A 262 -26.33 -1.77 29.01
CA GLU A 262 -25.96 -1.12 27.78
C GLU A 262 -24.62 -1.62 27.23
N ALA A 263 -23.66 -1.91 28.12
CA ALA A 263 -22.41 -2.54 27.74
C ALA A 263 -22.64 -3.91 27.10
N ARG A 264 -23.53 -4.73 27.67
CA ARG A 264 -23.88 -6.05 27.10
C ARG A 264 -24.55 -5.92 25.74
N GLU A 265 -25.45 -4.96 25.57
CA GLU A 265 -26.15 -4.74 24.30
C GLU A 265 -25.18 -4.27 23.20
N ILE A 266 -24.34 -3.27 23.48
CA ILE A 266 -23.34 -2.79 22.52
C ILE A 266 -22.30 -3.87 22.22
N GLU A 267 -21.80 -4.59 23.22
CA GLU A 267 -20.83 -5.66 23.03
C GLU A 267 -21.40 -6.81 22.20
N ALA A 268 -22.67 -7.19 22.42
CA ALA A 268 -23.36 -8.20 21.62
C ALA A 268 -23.54 -7.75 20.16
N ALA A 269 -24.08 -6.55 19.93
CA ALA A 269 -24.26 -5.98 18.59
C ALA A 269 -22.92 -5.82 17.85
N THR A 270 -21.87 -5.42 18.56
CA THR A 270 -20.50 -5.32 18.02
C THR A 270 -19.99 -6.69 17.59
N ALA A 271 -20.13 -7.72 18.44
CA ALA A 271 -19.68 -9.07 18.11
C ALA A 271 -20.45 -9.66 16.93
N GLU A 272 -21.75 -9.39 16.82
CA GLU A 272 -22.59 -9.79 15.69
C GLU A 272 -22.11 -9.16 14.37
N VAL A 273 -21.89 -7.84 14.34
CA VAL A 273 -21.36 -7.14 13.16
C VAL A 273 -19.99 -7.67 12.77
N LEU A 274 -19.08 -7.93 13.73
CA LEU A 274 -17.76 -8.49 13.44
C LEU A 274 -17.84 -9.92 12.87
N ARG A 275 -18.77 -10.75 13.35
CA ARG A 275 -19.01 -12.08 12.77
C ARG A 275 -19.60 -12.01 11.37
N ALA A 276 -20.61 -11.18 11.16
CA ALA A 276 -21.23 -11.01 9.86
C ALA A 276 -20.22 -10.42 8.85
N SER A 277 -19.33 -9.53 9.30
CA SER A 277 -18.18 -9.04 8.52
C SER A 277 -17.23 -10.18 8.13
N ALA A 278 -16.92 -11.08 9.07
CA ALA A 278 -16.10 -12.26 8.79
C ALA A 278 -16.75 -13.22 7.79
N ALA A 279 -18.05 -13.48 7.92
CA ALA A 279 -18.81 -14.29 6.96
C ALA A 279 -18.82 -13.63 5.57
N THR A 280 -19.07 -12.32 5.51
CA THR A 280 -19.06 -11.53 4.27
C THR A 280 -17.71 -11.61 3.56
N LEU A 281 -16.60 -11.48 4.30
CA LEU A 281 -15.24 -11.64 3.77
C LEU A 281 -14.93 -13.07 3.31
N ALA A 282 -15.59 -14.08 3.89
CA ALA A 282 -15.53 -15.46 3.44
C ALA A 282 -16.41 -15.74 2.20
N GLY A 283 -17.26 -14.79 1.80
CA GLY A 283 -18.23 -14.92 0.71
C GLY A 283 -19.57 -15.51 1.16
N GLU A 284 -19.82 -15.59 2.47
CA GLU A 284 -20.99 -16.18 3.11
C GLU A 284 -21.89 -15.10 3.77
N GLY A 285 -23.16 -15.44 4.05
CA GLY A 285 -24.10 -14.57 4.76
C GLY A 285 -24.67 -13.40 3.94
N GLU A 286 -25.62 -12.65 4.50
CA GLU A 286 -26.29 -11.52 3.85
C GLU A 286 -25.51 -10.20 3.99
N GLY A 287 -24.75 -10.03 5.07
CA GLY A 287 -23.97 -8.83 5.38
C GLY A 287 -24.14 -8.43 6.86
N PRO A 288 -23.28 -7.57 7.41
CA PRO A 288 -23.48 -7.02 8.76
C PRO A 288 -24.69 -6.08 8.83
N ASP A 289 -25.53 -6.23 9.86
CA ASP A 289 -26.62 -5.30 10.16
C ASP A 289 -26.08 -4.04 10.88
N LEU A 290 -25.65 -3.07 10.08
CA LEU A 290 -25.12 -1.80 10.58
C LEU A 290 -26.22 -0.91 11.18
N ALA A 291 -27.46 -1.04 10.72
CA ALA A 291 -28.58 -0.23 11.19
C ALA A 291 -28.97 -0.62 12.61
N HIS A 292 -28.95 -1.92 12.92
CA HIS A 292 -29.14 -2.39 14.29
C HIS A 292 -28.07 -1.84 15.23
N LEU A 293 -26.78 -1.94 14.86
CA LEU A 293 -25.68 -1.41 15.68
C LEU A 293 -25.80 0.11 15.92
N ASP A 294 -26.14 0.88 14.88
CA ASP A 294 -26.37 2.32 15.00
C ASP A 294 -27.56 2.62 15.93
N SER A 295 -28.64 1.83 15.87
CA SER A 295 -29.81 1.99 16.73
C SER A 295 -29.51 1.71 18.22
N VAL A 296 -28.72 0.67 18.51
CA VAL A 296 -28.29 0.32 19.88
C VAL A 296 -27.37 1.43 20.41
N ARG A 297 -26.39 1.88 19.61
CA ARG A 297 -25.50 2.98 19.98
C ARG A 297 -26.27 4.25 20.35
N ASP A 298 -27.26 4.61 19.53
CA ASP A 298 -28.06 5.83 19.73
C ASP A 298 -29.00 5.68 20.95
N ALA A 299 -29.50 4.48 21.23
CA ALA A 299 -30.28 4.19 22.43
C ALA A 299 -29.42 4.31 23.71
N THR A 300 -28.22 3.72 23.69
CA THR A 300 -27.27 3.80 24.79
C THR A 300 -26.78 5.23 25.05
N GLY A 301 -26.63 6.05 24.00
CA GLY A 301 -26.23 7.46 24.14
C GLY A 301 -27.14 8.27 25.07
N ARG A 302 -28.44 7.96 25.11
CA ARG A 302 -29.40 8.60 26.03
C ARG A 302 -29.19 8.14 27.47
N ALA A 303 -28.93 6.85 27.69
CA ALA A 303 -28.66 6.28 29.01
C ALA A 303 -27.34 6.82 29.61
N PHE A 304 -26.30 7.00 28.78
CA PHE A 304 -25.06 7.66 29.20
C PHE A 304 -25.31 9.06 29.75
N GLY A 305 -26.09 9.87 29.01
CA GLY A 305 -26.48 11.20 29.45
C GLY A 305 -27.11 11.14 30.85
N ASP A 306 -28.16 10.34 31.03
CA ASP A 306 -28.86 10.26 32.31
C ASP A 306 -27.98 9.84 33.49
N GLN A 307 -27.06 8.89 33.29
CA GLN A 307 -26.21 8.38 34.37
C GLN A 307 -25.02 9.28 34.67
N LEU A 308 -24.40 9.88 33.65
CA LEU A 308 -23.36 10.91 33.84
C LEU A 308 -23.94 12.09 34.63
N MET A 309 -25.17 12.49 34.32
CA MET A 309 -25.89 13.54 35.05
C MET A 309 -26.15 13.14 36.52
N ARG A 310 -26.43 11.87 36.81
CA ARG A 310 -26.60 11.36 38.19
C ARG A 310 -25.27 11.22 38.94
N ALA A 311 -24.17 10.90 38.26
CA ALA A 311 -22.85 10.83 38.87
C ALA A 311 -22.35 12.24 39.22
N ALA A 312 -22.48 13.20 38.30
CA ALA A 312 -22.17 14.60 38.52
C ALA A 312 -22.97 15.19 39.70
N ALA A 313 -24.28 14.93 39.77
CA ALA A 313 -25.13 15.41 40.86
C ALA A 313 -24.79 14.83 42.26
N ARG A 314 -24.04 13.73 42.32
CA ARG A 314 -23.60 13.11 43.59
C ARG A 314 -22.23 13.60 44.07
N GLY A 315 -21.49 14.34 43.25
CA GLY A 315 -20.14 14.78 43.56
C GLY A 315 -19.12 13.63 43.70
N ASP A 316 -19.41 12.48 43.08
CA ASP A 316 -18.51 11.31 43.10
C ASP A 316 -17.59 11.35 41.87
N ASP A 317 -16.42 11.97 42.04
CA ASP A 317 -15.40 12.15 41.00
C ASP A 317 -14.97 10.81 40.38
N HIS A 318 -14.85 9.77 41.20
CA HIS A 318 -14.43 8.44 40.73
C HIS A 318 -15.51 7.81 39.85
N ALA A 319 -16.77 7.88 40.28
CA ALA A 319 -17.88 7.29 39.52
C ALA A 319 -18.17 8.05 38.21
N LEU A 320 -17.98 9.38 38.19
CA LEU A 320 -18.14 10.17 36.96
C LEU A 320 -17.07 9.81 35.92
N ARG A 321 -15.82 9.67 36.38
CA ARG A 321 -14.67 9.29 35.56
C ARG A 321 -14.82 7.89 34.99
N GLU A 322 -15.15 6.91 35.83
CA GLU A 322 -15.45 5.54 35.37
C GLU A 322 -16.59 5.48 34.35
N ALA A 323 -17.64 6.29 34.56
CA ALA A 323 -18.75 6.38 33.62
C ALA A 323 -18.32 7.02 32.29
N LEU A 324 -17.50 8.07 32.31
CA LEU A 324 -17.00 8.71 31.09
C LEU A 324 -16.09 7.76 30.29
N GLU A 325 -15.13 7.10 30.96
CA GLU A 325 -14.23 6.11 30.36
C GLU A 325 -15.00 4.96 29.71
N GLU A 326 -16.02 4.43 30.41
CA GLU A 326 -16.83 3.33 29.90
C GLU A 326 -17.71 3.77 28.73
N ALA A 327 -18.30 4.96 28.78
CA ALA A 327 -19.07 5.52 27.69
C ALA A 327 -18.19 5.76 26.44
N PHE A 328 -16.97 6.28 26.63
CA PHE A 328 -15.97 6.45 25.59
C PHE A 328 -15.60 5.10 24.96
N ARG A 329 -15.34 4.08 25.79
CA ARG A 329 -14.99 2.73 25.33
C ARG A 329 -16.10 2.15 24.46
N LEU A 330 -17.35 2.16 24.92
CA LEU A 330 -18.50 1.60 24.23
C LEU A 330 -18.79 2.33 22.91
N ARG A 331 -18.66 3.66 22.87
CA ARG A 331 -18.75 4.42 21.61
C ARG A 331 -17.63 4.09 20.64
N THR A 332 -16.40 3.99 21.11
CA THR A 332 -15.25 3.65 20.25
C THR A 332 -15.38 2.23 19.70
N LEU A 333 -15.90 1.29 20.50
CA LEU A 333 -16.10 -0.11 20.11
C LEU A 333 -17.17 -0.24 19.01
N SER A 334 -18.35 0.36 19.22
CA SER A 334 -19.44 0.35 18.22
C SER A 334 -19.04 1.04 16.93
N TRP A 335 -18.38 2.20 17.00
CA TRP A 335 -17.92 2.91 15.81
C TRP A 335 -16.88 2.08 15.03
N GLY A 336 -15.91 1.48 15.72
CA GLY A 336 -14.90 0.63 15.07
C GLY A 336 -15.51 -0.59 14.38
N ALA A 337 -16.48 -1.25 15.01
CA ALA A 337 -17.17 -2.39 14.40
C ALA A 337 -18.00 -1.98 13.18
N ARG A 338 -18.63 -0.81 13.22
CA ARG A 338 -19.36 -0.26 12.07
C ARG A 338 -18.45 -0.02 10.87
N GLU A 339 -17.30 0.65 11.07
CA GLU A 339 -16.33 0.89 9.99
C GLU A 339 -15.80 -0.42 9.40
N ILE A 340 -15.51 -1.41 10.24
CA ILE A 340 -15.12 -2.76 9.79
C ILE A 340 -16.24 -3.39 8.95
N GLY A 341 -17.50 -3.25 9.35
CA GLY A 341 -18.62 -3.80 8.58
C GLY A 341 -18.81 -3.14 7.22
N VAL A 342 -18.66 -1.81 7.14
CA VAL A 342 -18.68 -1.07 5.86
C VAL A 342 -17.55 -1.55 4.96
N ASP A 343 -16.32 -1.62 5.47
CA ASP A 343 -15.18 -2.05 4.65
C ASP A 343 -15.24 -3.54 4.31
N ALA A 344 -15.85 -4.40 5.12
CA ALA A 344 -16.07 -5.80 4.77
C ALA A 344 -17.04 -5.94 3.59
N LEU A 345 -18.12 -5.14 3.54
CA LEU A 345 -19.05 -5.09 2.41
C LEU A 345 -18.36 -4.60 1.14
N LEU A 346 -17.59 -3.52 1.23
CA LEU A 346 -16.81 -2.97 0.11
C LEU A 346 -15.76 -3.97 -0.39
N ALA A 347 -15.04 -4.64 0.51
CA ALA A 347 -14.03 -5.64 0.16
C ALA A 347 -14.65 -6.90 -0.50
N ALA A 348 -15.93 -7.18 -0.23
CA ALA A 348 -16.70 -8.23 -0.87
C ALA A 348 -17.41 -7.77 -2.16
N GLY A 349 -17.29 -6.49 -2.54
CA GLY A 349 -17.96 -5.90 -3.70
C GLY A 349 -19.49 -5.87 -3.56
N ARG A 350 -20.00 -5.80 -2.33
CA ARG A 350 -21.44 -5.76 -2.02
C ARG A 350 -21.89 -4.33 -1.78
N ASP A 351 -23.15 -4.05 -2.12
CA ASP A 351 -23.74 -2.73 -1.87
C ASP A 351 -23.85 -2.44 -0.37
N THR A 352 -23.44 -1.24 0.04
CA THR A 352 -23.48 -0.78 1.44
C THR A 352 -24.88 -0.36 1.93
N HIS A 353 -25.95 -0.77 1.24
CA HIS A 353 -27.37 -0.50 1.56
C HIS A 353 -27.66 0.88 2.22
N GLY A 354 -27.07 1.96 1.71
CA GLY A 354 -27.34 3.32 2.19
C GLY A 354 -26.57 3.75 3.45
N ALA A 355 -25.79 2.88 4.09
CA ALA A 355 -24.93 3.23 5.23
C ALA A 355 -23.93 4.36 4.87
N GLU A 356 -23.45 4.40 3.64
CA GLU A 356 -22.59 5.48 3.12
C GLU A 356 -23.36 6.73 2.65
N ARG A 357 -24.64 6.60 2.27
CA ARG A 357 -25.45 7.74 1.76
C ARG A 357 -25.72 8.78 2.86
N ALA A 358 -25.67 8.36 4.12
CA ALA A 358 -25.82 9.25 5.29
C ALA A 358 -24.50 9.93 5.71
N ASP A 359 -23.34 9.35 5.39
CA ASP A 359 -22.06 9.73 6.00
C ASP A 359 -21.12 10.58 5.11
N ASP A 360 -21.20 10.52 3.78
CA ASP A 360 -20.30 11.32 2.91
C ASP A 360 -20.87 11.44 1.47
N PRO A 361 -21.33 12.63 1.04
CA PRO A 361 -21.88 12.84 -0.30
C PRO A 361 -20.84 12.65 -1.43
N ASP A 362 -19.53 12.76 -1.15
CA ASP A 362 -18.48 12.45 -2.12
C ASP A 362 -18.21 10.93 -2.22
N ARG A 363 -18.48 10.15 -1.16
CA ARG A 363 -18.47 8.66 -1.21
C ARG A 363 -19.71 8.09 -1.88
N ALA A 364 -20.82 8.84 -1.96
CA ALA A 364 -22.10 8.39 -2.49
C ALA A 364 -22.20 8.35 -4.03
N ARG A 365 -21.15 8.74 -4.76
CA ARG A 365 -21.13 8.61 -6.23
C ARG A 365 -21.01 7.13 -6.61
N ALA A 366 -22.16 6.52 -6.90
CA ALA A 366 -22.28 5.23 -7.57
C ALA A 366 -21.32 5.16 -8.78
N LEU A 367 -20.82 3.95 -9.09
CA LEU A 367 -19.89 3.67 -10.18
C LEU A 367 -20.09 4.66 -11.35
N PRO A 368 -19.14 5.58 -11.57
CA PRO A 368 -19.36 6.60 -12.56
C PRO A 368 -19.42 5.95 -13.95
N PRO A 369 -20.32 6.36 -14.86
CA PRO A 369 -20.20 5.98 -16.26
C PRO A 369 -18.78 6.31 -16.76
N LEU A 370 -18.26 5.58 -17.75
CA LEU A 370 -16.87 5.69 -18.26
C LEU A 370 -16.36 7.14 -18.36
N ARG A 371 -17.24 8.09 -18.73
CA ARG A 371 -16.95 9.53 -18.81
C ARG A 371 -16.67 10.21 -17.46
N ALA A 372 -17.35 9.82 -16.39
CA ALA A 372 -17.10 10.35 -15.05
C ALA A 372 -15.90 9.66 -14.37
N ALA A 373 -15.60 8.40 -14.71
CA ALA A 373 -14.34 7.75 -14.32
C ALA A 373 -13.13 8.42 -15.02
N LEU A 374 -13.28 8.78 -16.29
CA LEU A 374 -12.31 9.59 -17.03
C LEU A 374 -12.19 11.01 -16.45
N ARG A 375 -13.30 11.66 -16.06
CA ARG A 375 -13.26 12.99 -15.42
C ARG A 375 -12.57 12.96 -14.05
N GLY A 376 -12.92 12.01 -13.18
CA GLY A 376 -12.27 11.81 -11.89
C GLY A 376 -10.78 11.44 -12.05
N ALA A 377 -10.45 10.64 -13.05
CA ALA A 377 -9.05 10.37 -13.41
C ALA A 377 -8.33 11.63 -13.92
N THR A 378 -8.98 12.49 -14.71
CA THR A 378 -8.38 13.75 -15.18
C THR A 378 -8.27 14.82 -14.10
N GLU A 379 -9.21 14.92 -13.17
CA GLU A 379 -9.15 15.85 -12.03
C GLU A 379 -8.08 15.41 -11.03
N PHE A 380 -7.98 14.11 -10.76
CA PHE A 380 -6.89 13.54 -9.96
C PHE A 380 -5.53 13.66 -10.65
N ALA A 381 -5.46 13.41 -11.96
CA ALA A 381 -4.25 13.65 -12.76
C ALA A 381 -3.85 15.12 -12.74
N ARG A 382 -4.79 16.07 -12.77
CA ARG A 382 -4.51 17.51 -12.62
C ARG A 382 -4.02 17.86 -11.21
N GLY A 383 -4.58 17.27 -10.16
CA GLY A 383 -4.08 17.41 -8.79
C GLY A 383 -2.66 16.85 -8.61
N GLN A 384 -2.33 15.79 -9.35
CA GLN A 384 -1.00 15.16 -9.39
C GLN A 384 -0.06 15.76 -10.45
N ALA A 385 -0.53 16.67 -11.31
CA ALA A 385 0.29 17.34 -12.33
C ALA A 385 1.16 18.47 -11.78
N SER A 386 1.17 18.69 -10.47
CA SER A 386 2.11 19.64 -9.87
C SER A 386 3.52 19.06 -9.84
N MET A 387 4.55 19.89 -10.07
CA MET A 387 5.97 19.53 -9.91
C MET A 387 6.35 19.12 -8.47
N ARG A 388 5.39 19.17 -7.53
CA ARG A 388 5.50 18.64 -6.17
C ARG A 388 5.12 17.15 -6.08
N SER A 389 4.45 16.58 -7.08
CA SER A 389 4.11 15.16 -7.13
C SER A 389 5.33 14.33 -7.54
N VAL A 390 5.65 13.35 -6.68
CA VAL A 390 6.71 12.36 -6.87
C VAL A 390 6.50 11.58 -8.15
N TRP A 391 5.23 11.38 -8.51
CA TRP A 391 4.85 10.50 -9.58
C TRP A 391 5.01 11.15 -10.95
N LEU A 392 4.70 12.44 -11.08
CA LEU A 392 5.06 13.22 -12.27
C LEU A 392 6.57 13.22 -12.51
N ARG A 393 7.37 13.40 -11.45
CA ARG A 393 8.84 13.34 -11.53
C ARG A 393 9.34 11.95 -11.93
N ASN A 394 8.72 10.90 -11.40
CA ASN A 394 9.06 9.53 -11.75
C ASN A 394 8.69 9.18 -13.19
N SER A 395 7.51 9.59 -13.67
CA SER A 395 7.11 9.43 -15.07
C SER A 395 8.02 10.21 -16.01
N LEU A 396 8.42 11.43 -15.64
CA LEU A 396 9.36 12.23 -16.42
C LEU A 396 10.77 11.62 -16.43
N ARG A 397 11.25 11.11 -15.30
CA ARG A 397 12.51 10.36 -15.20
C ARG A 397 12.49 9.11 -16.08
N GLY A 398 11.41 8.33 -16.00
CA GLY A 398 11.24 7.12 -16.82
C GLY A 398 11.18 7.45 -18.31
N ALA A 399 10.44 8.50 -18.68
CA ALA A 399 10.35 9.01 -20.04
C ALA A 399 11.70 9.47 -20.60
N ALA A 400 12.41 10.32 -19.85
CA ALA A 400 13.72 10.81 -20.25
C ALA A 400 14.74 9.68 -20.35
N GLY A 401 14.77 8.77 -19.37
CA GLY A 401 15.71 7.65 -19.34
C GLY A 401 15.49 6.68 -20.50
N LEU A 402 14.25 6.23 -20.71
CA LEU A 402 13.94 5.28 -21.78
C LEU A 402 14.02 5.93 -23.17
N GLY A 403 13.59 7.18 -23.32
CA GLY A 403 13.72 7.93 -24.57
C GLY A 403 15.18 8.15 -24.95
N LEU A 404 16.03 8.53 -24.00
CA LEU A 404 17.47 8.70 -24.23
C LEU A 404 18.15 7.35 -24.52
N ALA A 405 17.76 6.27 -23.85
CA ALA A 405 18.29 4.93 -24.11
C ALA A 405 17.94 4.44 -25.54
N VAL A 406 16.70 4.67 -25.99
CA VAL A 406 16.27 4.36 -27.36
C VAL A 406 17.05 5.20 -28.37
N LEU A 407 17.20 6.50 -28.11
CA LEU A 407 17.92 7.41 -29.00
C LEU A 407 19.40 7.03 -29.12
N ILE A 408 20.07 6.78 -28.00
CA ILE A 408 21.47 6.34 -27.98
C ILE A 408 21.59 5.00 -28.71
N GLY A 409 20.77 4.00 -28.33
CA GLY A 409 20.82 2.66 -28.92
C GLY A 409 20.67 2.62 -30.44
N GLN A 410 19.83 3.48 -31.03
CA GLN A 410 19.70 3.58 -32.49
C GLN A 410 20.77 4.45 -33.15
N LEU A 411 21.28 5.49 -32.49
CA LEU A 411 22.30 6.38 -33.07
C LEU A 411 23.70 5.75 -33.07
N THR A 412 24.01 4.91 -32.09
CA THR A 412 25.34 4.29 -31.97
C THR A 412 25.50 3.02 -32.80
N ASP A 413 24.47 2.62 -33.57
CA ASP A 413 24.42 1.38 -34.37
C ASP A 413 24.97 0.16 -33.59
N LEU A 414 24.69 0.14 -32.28
CA LEU A 414 25.08 -0.98 -31.43
C LEU A 414 24.31 -2.18 -31.96
N GLN A 415 25.03 -3.27 -32.24
CA GLN A 415 24.49 -4.49 -32.86
C GLN A 415 23.21 -5.01 -32.18
N HIS A 416 22.96 -4.61 -30.92
CA HIS A 416 21.79 -5.00 -30.15
C HIS A 416 21.26 -3.87 -29.22
N GLY A 417 20.99 -2.67 -29.76
CA GLY A 417 20.48 -1.50 -29.00
C GLY A 417 19.27 -1.75 -28.09
N PHE A 418 18.49 -2.81 -28.34
CA PHE A 418 17.46 -3.35 -27.45
C PHE A 418 17.95 -3.56 -25.99
N TRP A 419 19.19 -4.01 -25.80
CA TRP A 419 19.75 -4.30 -24.47
C TRP A 419 20.04 -3.04 -23.67
N VAL A 420 20.39 -1.94 -24.33
CA VAL A 420 20.59 -0.64 -23.68
C VAL A 420 19.30 -0.21 -22.99
N VAL A 421 18.16 -0.40 -23.64
CA VAL A 421 16.85 -0.04 -23.09
C VAL A 421 16.44 -0.98 -21.95
N LEU A 422 16.69 -2.29 -22.05
CA LEU A 422 16.45 -3.23 -20.96
C LEU A 422 17.34 -2.96 -19.74
N GLY A 423 18.62 -2.66 -19.93
CA GLY A 423 19.54 -2.25 -18.88
C GLY A 423 19.05 -0.98 -18.18
N THR A 424 18.61 0.01 -18.98
CA THR A 424 18.00 1.24 -18.48
C THR A 424 16.72 0.96 -17.67
N LEU A 425 15.81 0.12 -18.16
CA LEU A 425 14.57 -0.24 -17.48
C LEU A 425 14.83 -0.99 -16.15
N SER A 426 15.86 -1.85 -16.12
CA SER A 426 16.29 -2.58 -14.94
C SER A 426 16.81 -1.66 -13.83
N VAL A 427 17.58 -0.62 -14.22
CA VAL A 427 18.15 0.35 -13.28
C VAL A 427 17.15 1.44 -12.90
N LEU A 428 16.30 1.90 -13.82
CA LEU A 428 15.22 2.87 -13.54
C LEU A 428 14.22 2.35 -12.51
N ARG A 429 14.04 1.02 -12.43
CA ARG A 429 13.26 0.36 -11.37
C ARG A 429 13.86 0.58 -9.96
N SER A 430 15.12 1.04 -9.87
CA SER A 430 15.90 1.16 -8.64
C SER A 430 16.26 2.62 -8.36
N ASN A 431 16.11 3.08 -7.12
CA ASN A 431 16.28 4.50 -6.80
C ASN A 431 17.73 5.03 -6.80
N ALA A 432 17.86 6.35 -6.96
CA ALA A 432 19.08 7.16 -7.14
C ALA A 432 20.16 6.99 -6.05
N LEU A 433 19.76 6.70 -4.80
CA LEU A 433 20.69 6.65 -3.65
C LEU A 433 21.48 5.33 -3.53
N ASN A 434 21.05 4.27 -4.21
CA ASN A 434 21.76 2.97 -4.24
C ASN A 434 22.08 2.52 -5.67
N THR A 435 21.89 3.38 -6.67
CA THR A 435 22.05 3.04 -8.08
C THR A 435 23.43 2.45 -8.35
N GLY A 436 24.49 2.93 -7.67
CA GLY A 436 25.83 2.32 -7.76
C GLY A 436 25.83 0.83 -7.38
N SER A 437 25.30 0.46 -6.21
CA SER A 437 25.26 -0.94 -5.77
C SER A 437 24.33 -1.82 -6.62
N THR A 438 23.23 -1.27 -7.13
CA THR A 438 22.30 -2.00 -8.00
C THR A 438 22.87 -2.19 -9.40
N VAL A 439 23.57 -1.19 -9.92
CA VAL A 439 24.31 -1.27 -11.19
C VAL A 439 25.41 -2.31 -11.08
N LEU A 440 26.21 -2.29 -10.01
CA LEU A 440 27.23 -3.33 -9.80
C LEU A 440 26.62 -4.72 -9.73
N ARG A 441 25.48 -4.89 -9.05
CA ARG A 441 24.77 -6.19 -8.96
C ARG A 441 24.16 -6.61 -10.31
N ALA A 442 23.65 -5.66 -11.11
CA ALA A 442 23.15 -5.92 -12.45
C ALA A 442 24.29 -6.42 -13.34
N LEU A 443 25.37 -5.64 -13.42
CA LEU A 443 26.55 -5.95 -14.23
C LEU A 443 27.21 -7.25 -13.80
N ALA A 444 27.39 -7.49 -12.49
CA ALA A 444 27.94 -8.73 -11.97
C ALA A 444 27.02 -9.93 -12.29
N GLY A 445 25.71 -9.78 -12.14
CA GLY A 445 24.73 -10.81 -12.52
C GLY A 445 24.79 -11.14 -14.01
N THR A 446 24.83 -10.13 -14.87
CA THR A 446 24.98 -10.30 -16.32
C THR A 446 26.30 -10.98 -16.67
N ALA A 447 27.43 -10.54 -16.09
CA ALA A 447 28.73 -11.14 -16.32
C ALA A 447 28.76 -12.63 -15.93
N VAL A 448 28.23 -12.98 -14.76
CA VAL A 448 28.08 -14.38 -14.33
C VAL A 448 27.18 -15.14 -15.31
N GLY A 449 26.08 -14.53 -15.74
CA GLY A 449 25.17 -15.11 -16.72
C GLY A 449 25.84 -15.39 -18.07
N ILE A 450 26.69 -14.50 -18.57
CA ILE A 450 27.46 -14.68 -19.81
C ILE A 450 28.43 -15.85 -19.66
N VAL A 451 29.17 -15.92 -18.55
CA VAL A 451 30.13 -17.02 -18.29
C VAL A 451 29.40 -18.36 -18.23
N VAL A 452 28.29 -18.44 -17.49
CA VAL A 452 27.50 -19.67 -17.36
C VAL A 452 26.87 -20.07 -18.69
N ALA A 453 26.31 -19.12 -19.43
CA ALA A 453 25.73 -19.36 -20.75
C ALA A 453 26.79 -19.84 -21.74
N GLY A 454 27.95 -19.18 -21.80
CA GLY A 454 29.05 -19.58 -22.67
C GLY A 454 29.53 -21.00 -22.35
N ALA A 455 29.68 -21.35 -21.06
CA ALA A 455 30.03 -22.70 -20.66
C ALA A 455 28.97 -23.74 -21.07
N LEU A 456 27.68 -23.40 -20.94
CA LEU A 456 26.58 -24.26 -21.39
C LEU A 456 26.59 -24.43 -22.92
N LEU A 457 26.75 -23.35 -23.69
CA LEU A 457 26.81 -23.39 -25.15
C LEU A 457 27.99 -24.23 -25.66
N VAL A 458 29.17 -24.09 -25.05
CA VAL A 458 30.33 -24.94 -25.35
C VAL A 458 30.05 -26.41 -25.02
N ALA A 459 29.41 -26.69 -23.88
CA ALA A 459 29.06 -28.05 -23.48
C ALA A 459 27.97 -28.69 -24.36
N ILE A 460 27.03 -27.89 -24.87
CA ILE A 460 25.99 -28.30 -25.82
C ILE A 460 26.61 -28.67 -27.18
N GLY A 461 27.71 -28.02 -27.57
CA GLY A 461 28.47 -28.37 -28.77
C GLY A 461 27.67 -28.26 -30.07
N GLY A 462 26.66 -27.40 -30.11
CA GLY A 462 25.77 -27.22 -31.27
C GLY A 462 24.61 -28.22 -31.39
N ASP A 463 24.41 -29.10 -30.41
CA ASP A 463 23.24 -29.98 -30.38
C ASP A 463 21.97 -29.19 -30.01
N ALA A 464 21.14 -28.91 -31.01
CA ALA A 464 19.86 -28.22 -30.83
C ALA A 464 18.96 -28.94 -29.82
N ALA A 465 19.00 -30.28 -29.73
CA ALA A 465 18.16 -31.03 -28.79
C ALA A 465 18.53 -30.75 -27.33
N ALA A 466 19.83 -30.58 -27.04
CA ALA A 466 20.30 -30.18 -25.72
C ALA A 466 19.87 -28.74 -25.37
N GLY A 467 19.92 -27.81 -26.32
CA GLY A 467 19.42 -26.44 -26.15
C GLY A 467 17.92 -26.40 -25.80
N TRP A 468 17.09 -27.14 -26.53
CA TRP A 468 15.65 -27.28 -26.24
C TRP A 468 15.37 -27.92 -24.88
N THR A 469 16.23 -28.84 -24.43
CA THR A 469 16.10 -29.50 -23.12
C THR A 469 16.45 -28.56 -21.97
N ILE A 470 17.46 -27.70 -22.14
CA ILE A 470 17.94 -26.77 -21.10
C ILE A 470 17.03 -25.54 -20.98
N LEU A 471 16.43 -25.09 -22.09
CA LEU A 471 15.63 -23.87 -22.17
C LEU A 471 14.53 -23.74 -21.08
N PRO A 472 13.67 -24.77 -20.83
CA PRO A 472 12.69 -24.71 -19.75
C PRO A 472 13.31 -24.43 -18.37
N PHE A 473 14.45 -25.04 -18.06
CA PHE A 473 15.13 -24.85 -16.78
C PHE A 473 15.75 -23.46 -16.65
N ALA A 474 16.34 -22.95 -17.73
CA ALA A 474 16.87 -21.59 -17.78
C ALA A 474 15.76 -20.56 -17.57
N LEU A 475 14.60 -20.74 -18.21
CA LEU A 475 13.43 -19.86 -18.05
C LEU A 475 12.79 -19.96 -16.67
N LEU A 476 12.74 -21.17 -16.09
CA LEU A 476 12.31 -21.38 -14.71
C LEU A 476 13.21 -20.58 -13.76
N PHE A 477 14.52 -20.73 -13.89
CA PHE A 477 15.47 -20.03 -13.03
C PHE A 477 15.41 -18.51 -13.22
N ALA A 478 15.35 -18.04 -14.47
CA ALA A 478 15.23 -16.62 -14.82
C ALA A 478 13.97 -15.96 -14.20
N SER A 479 12.86 -16.70 -14.14
CA SER A 479 11.61 -16.20 -13.54
C SER A 479 11.59 -16.34 -12.01
N TYR A 480 12.24 -17.36 -11.45
CA TYR A 480 12.21 -17.65 -10.02
C TYR A 480 13.22 -16.79 -9.23
N ALA A 481 14.47 -16.73 -9.70
CA ALA A 481 15.60 -16.13 -8.98
C ALA A 481 15.43 -14.67 -8.56
N PRO A 482 14.83 -13.76 -9.38
CA PRO A 482 14.64 -12.36 -8.97
C PRO A 482 13.77 -12.19 -7.72
N ARG A 483 12.83 -13.12 -7.48
CA ARG A 483 11.83 -13.03 -6.40
C ARG A 483 12.27 -13.73 -5.12
N THR A 484 13.19 -14.71 -5.20
CA THR A 484 13.52 -15.60 -4.08
C THR A 484 14.99 -15.66 -3.71
N ILE A 485 15.90 -15.37 -4.64
CA ILE A 485 17.35 -15.47 -4.41
C ILE A 485 17.97 -14.08 -4.32
N SER A 486 18.04 -13.39 -5.45
CA SER A 486 18.56 -12.02 -5.54
C SER A 486 18.30 -11.43 -6.93
N PHE A 487 18.33 -10.11 -7.00
CA PHE A 487 18.28 -9.38 -8.27
C PHE A 487 19.42 -9.79 -9.23
N ALA A 488 20.66 -9.94 -8.72
CA ALA A 488 21.81 -10.36 -9.53
C ALA A 488 21.63 -11.79 -10.09
N ALA A 489 21.12 -12.72 -9.29
CA ALA A 489 20.80 -14.07 -9.75
C ALA A 489 19.71 -14.07 -10.82
N GLY A 490 18.72 -13.17 -10.69
CA GLY A 490 17.71 -12.92 -11.71
C GLY A 490 18.30 -12.45 -13.05
N GLN A 491 19.23 -11.48 -13.01
CA GLN A 491 19.94 -11.01 -14.20
C GLN A 491 20.80 -12.10 -14.84
N ALA A 492 21.48 -12.92 -14.04
CA ALA A 492 22.24 -14.06 -14.53
C ALA A 492 21.32 -15.06 -15.27
N GLY A 493 20.21 -15.46 -14.63
CA GLY A 493 19.26 -16.40 -15.21
C GLY A 493 18.62 -15.90 -16.50
N PHE A 494 18.22 -14.63 -16.53
CA PHE A 494 17.68 -13.99 -17.74
C PHE A 494 18.72 -13.92 -18.87
N THR A 495 19.99 -13.72 -18.52
CA THR A 495 21.10 -13.72 -19.48
C THR A 495 21.29 -15.09 -20.10
N VAL A 496 21.34 -16.15 -19.28
CA VAL A 496 21.44 -17.54 -19.73
C VAL A 496 20.25 -17.91 -20.61
N ALA A 497 19.03 -17.66 -20.17
CA ALA A 497 17.82 -18.02 -20.91
C ALA A 497 17.79 -17.41 -22.31
N ILE A 498 18.15 -16.13 -22.44
CA ILE A 498 18.10 -15.46 -23.75
C ILE A 498 19.27 -15.86 -24.64
N LEU A 499 20.47 -16.09 -24.10
CA LEU A 499 21.57 -16.59 -24.93
C LEU A 499 21.25 -17.97 -25.52
N ILE A 500 20.56 -18.83 -24.76
CA ILE A 500 20.05 -20.11 -25.28
C ILE A 500 18.98 -19.88 -26.36
N VAL A 501 18.03 -18.97 -26.15
CA VAL A 501 17.00 -18.65 -27.16
C VAL A 501 17.64 -18.14 -28.44
N PHE A 502 18.62 -17.22 -28.37
CA PHE A 502 19.28 -16.70 -29.56
C PHE A 502 20.12 -17.75 -30.27
N ASP A 503 20.89 -18.56 -29.53
CA ASP A 503 21.67 -19.65 -30.12
C ASP A 503 20.79 -20.66 -30.87
N LEU A 504 19.59 -20.93 -30.36
CA LEU A 504 18.60 -21.77 -31.05
C LEU A 504 18.07 -21.14 -32.34
N VAL A 505 18.03 -19.80 -32.47
CA VAL A 505 17.62 -19.09 -33.69
C VAL A 505 18.77 -18.97 -34.69
N GLN A 506 19.92 -18.47 -34.23
CA GLN A 506 21.15 -18.37 -34.99
C GLN A 506 22.34 -18.65 -34.05
N PRO A 507 23.25 -19.57 -34.42
CA PRO A 507 24.44 -19.85 -33.61
C PRO A 507 25.20 -18.57 -33.32
N SER A 508 25.43 -18.29 -32.04
CA SER A 508 25.98 -17.00 -31.61
C SER A 508 27.43 -17.14 -31.14
N ASP A 509 28.30 -16.28 -31.65
CA ASP A 509 29.69 -16.23 -31.19
C ASP A 509 29.78 -15.64 -29.77
N TRP A 510 30.80 -16.04 -29.02
CA TRP A 510 31.05 -15.55 -27.65
C TRP A 510 31.12 -14.01 -27.54
N GLN A 511 31.45 -13.34 -28.64
CA GLN A 511 31.46 -11.88 -28.76
C GLN A 511 30.08 -11.26 -28.51
N ALA A 512 28.99 -11.96 -28.87
CA ALA A 512 27.62 -11.52 -28.59
C ALA A 512 27.37 -11.37 -27.07
N GLY A 513 28.02 -12.19 -26.24
CA GLY A 513 28.00 -12.05 -24.79
C GLY A 513 28.71 -10.79 -24.29
N LEU A 514 29.83 -10.41 -24.90
CA LEU A 514 30.60 -9.23 -24.50
C LEU A 514 29.88 -7.92 -24.86
N VAL A 515 29.34 -7.84 -26.08
CA VAL A 515 28.51 -6.71 -26.55
C VAL A 515 27.32 -6.49 -25.61
N ARG A 516 26.72 -7.56 -25.10
CA ARG A 516 25.62 -7.48 -24.13
C ARG A 516 26.02 -6.83 -22.81
N LEU A 517 27.24 -7.04 -22.33
CA LEU A 517 27.72 -6.40 -21.10
C LEU A 517 27.92 -4.90 -21.31
N GLU A 518 28.44 -4.51 -22.48
CA GLU A 518 28.59 -3.10 -22.89
C GLU A 518 27.25 -2.39 -23.01
N ASP A 519 26.27 -3.00 -23.67
CA ASP A 519 24.93 -2.42 -23.82
C ASP A 519 24.24 -2.20 -22.48
N ILE A 520 24.32 -3.19 -21.58
CA ILE A 520 23.75 -3.08 -20.23
C ILE A 520 24.48 -2.00 -19.42
N ALA A 521 25.80 -1.89 -19.53
CA ALA A 521 26.59 -0.83 -18.89
C ALA A 521 26.17 0.56 -19.39
N THR A 522 25.96 0.71 -20.70
CA THR A 522 25.47 1.95 -21.31
C THR A 522 24.08 2.31 -20.77
N GLY A 523 23.16 1.34 -20.72
CA GLY A 523 21.83 1.55 -20.13
C GLY A 523 21.88 1.92 -18.64
N CYS A 524 22.80 1.32 -17.89
CA CYS A 524 23.06 1.69 -16.50
C CYS A 524 23.54 3.15 -16.38
N ALA A 525 24.46 3.58 -17.25
CA ALA A 525 24.99 4.94 -17.27
C ALA A 525 23.90 5.98 -17.61
N VAL A 526 23.07 5.70 -18.62
CA VAL A 526 21.91 6.55 -18.97
C VAL A 526 20.96 6.69 -17.79
N SER A 527 20.59 5.57 -17.16
CA SER A 527 19.71 5.59 -16.00
C SER A 527 20.32 6.32 -14.79
N LEU A 528 21.63 6.22 -14.58
CA LEU A 528 22.36 6.94 -13.53
C LEU A 528 22.32 8.45 -13.78
N GLY A 529 22.67 8.89 -14.99
CA GLY A 529 22.68 10.30 -15.36
C GLY A 529 21.30 10.95 -15.22
N VAL A 530 20.27 10.29 -15.74
CA VAL A 530 18.88 10.75 -15.62
C VAL A 530 18.39 10.68 -14.16
N GLY A 531 18.77 9.63 -13.41
CA GLY A 531 18.44 9.48 -12.00
C GLY A 531 19.01 10.62 -11.12
N LEU A 532 20.26 11.02 -11.36
CA LEU A 532 20.91 12.13 -10.66
C LEU A 532 20.26 13.48 -11.00
N LEU A 533 19.89 13.69 -12.27
CA LEU A 533 19.28 14.93 -12.73
C LEU A 533 17.88 15.16 -12.14
N PHE A 534 17.03 14.13 -12.14
CA PHE A 534 15.64 14.25 -11.66
C PHE A 534 15.47 13.98 -10.16
N TRP A 535 16.50 13.47 -9.46
CA TRP A 535 16.39 13.07 -8.06
C TRP A 535 17.58 13.46 -7.17
N PRO A 536 17.95 14.76 -7.08
CA PRO A 536 19.12 15.19 -6.32
C PRO A 536 19.02 14.97 -4.79
N ARG A 537 17.82 14.77 -4.22
CA ARG A 537 17.60 14.70 -2.75
C ARG A 537 17.24 13.30 -2.20
N GLY A 538 17.26 12.25 -3.02
CA GLY A 538 16.94 10.88 -2.58
C GLY A 538 15.47 10.60 -2.21
N ALA A 539 15.02 9.34 -2.24
CA ALA A 539 13.61 8.99 -1.98
C ALA A 539 13.22 8.92 -0.50
N ALA A 540 14.18 8.66 0.38
CA ALA A 540 13.94 8.71 1.82
C ALA A 540 13.48 10.11 2.26
N ALA A 541 14.08 11.18 1.70
CA ALA A 541 13.69 12.55 1.99
C ALA A 541 12.23 12.87 1.60
N ILE A 542 11.74 12.28 0.52
CA ILE A 542 10.36 12.46 0.05
C ILE A 542 9.38 11.76 1.00
N VAL A 543 9.67 10.52 1.39
CA VAL A 543 8.83 9.81 2.38
C VAL A 543 8.80 10.55 3.71
N ARG A 544 9.94 11.11 4.15
CA ARG A 544 9.99 11.92 5.37
C ARG A 544 9.16 13.20 5.24
N GLU A 545 9.18 13.85 4.07
CA GLU A 545 8.36 15.02 3.77
C GLU A 545 6.86 14.69 3.79
N SER A 546 6.44 13.56 3.20
CA SER A 546 5.03 13.16 3.22
C SER A 546 4.56 12.70 4.59
N ILE A 547 5.40 12.05 5.40
CA ILE A 547 5.07 11.76 6.80
C ILE A 547 4.78 13.07 7.53
N ALA A 548 5.66 14.06 7.40
CA ALA A 548 5.51 15.36 8.03
C ALA A 548 4.24 16.09 7.57
N ALA A 549 4.00 16.12 6.26
CA ALA A 549 2.79 16.73 5.69
C ALA A 549 1.51 16.01 6.15
N ALA A 550 1.51 14.68 6.20
CA ALA A 550 0.35 13.91 6.61
C ALA A 550 0.02 14.07 8.10
N TYR A 551 1.01 14.16 8.99
CA TYR A 551 0.77 14.51 10.40
C TYR A 551 0.18 15.91 10.55
N SER A 552 0.73 16.90 9.84
CA SER A 552 0.25 18.28 9.91
C SER A 552 -1.20 18.39 9.44
N GLN A 553 -1.56 17.72 8.33
CA GLN A 553 -2.94 17.72 7.84
C GLN A 553 -3.89 16.92 8.74
N ALA A 554 -3.45 15.76 9.26
CA ALA A 554 -4.26 14.95 10.17
C ALA A 554 -4.58 15.70 11.48
N VAL A 555 -3.60 16.40 12.05
CA VAL A 555 -3.79 17.15 13.30
C VAL A 555 -4.61 18.43 13.07
N GLN A 556 -4.50 19.07 11.91
CA GLN A 556 -5.36 20.18 11.50
C GLN A 556 -6.82 19.73 11.35
N TYR A 557 -7.08 18.58 10.74
CA TYR A 557 -8.43 18.02 10.64
C TYR A 557 -9.03 17.71 12.01
N MET A 558 -8.27 17.04 12.89
CA MET A 558 -8.70 16.77 14.26
C MET A 558 -9.04 18.06 15.01
N ALA A 559 -8.18 19.09 14.93
CA ALA A 559 -8.41 20.37 15.56
C ALA A 559 -9.64 21.11 15.00
N ALA A 560 -9.87 21.01 13.67
CA ALA A 560 -11.05 21.57 13.04
C ALA A 560 -12.34 20.87 13.50
N ALA A 561 -12.33 19.53 13.60
CA ALA A 561 -13.47 18.75 14.07
C ALA A 561 -13.81 19.04 15.54
N MET A 562 -12.79 19.10 16.42
CA MET A 562 -12.97 19.54 17.82
C MET A 562 -13.46 20.99 17.90
N GLY A 563 -12.93 21.88 17.05
CA GLY A 563 -13.32 23.28 16.98
C GLY A 563 -14.77 23.50 16.53
N GLU A 564 -15.27 22.70 15.59
CA GLU A 564 -16.69 22.71 15.19
C GLU A 564 -17.59 22.34 16.36
N LEU A 565 -17.24 21.30 17.13
CA LEU A 565 -18.03 20.89 18.30
C LEU A 565 -17.99 21.95 19.41
N LEU A 566 -16.85 22.65 19.57
CA LEU A 566 -16.65 23.67 20.61
C LEU A 566 -17.26 25.04 20.32
N HIS A 567 -17.48 25.38 19.05
CA HIS A 567 -17.87 26.73 18.62
C HIS A 567 -19.03 26.76 17.62
N GLY A 568 -19.54 25.61 17.18
CA GLY A 568 -20.61 25.53 16.17
C GLY A 568 -20.21 26.14 14.81
N ARG A 569 -18.92 26.33 14.54
CA ARG A 569 -18.41 26.87 13.26
C ARG A 569 -18.70 25.83 12.18
N GLY A 570 -19.70 26.09 11.33
CA GLY A 570 -20.36 25.09 10.48
C GLY A 570 -19.45 24.17 9.66
N ALA A 571 -20.01 23.05 9.19
CA ALA A 571 -19.29 21.87 8.69
C ALA A 571 -18.32 22.04 7.50
N ALA A 572 -18.39 23.15 6.74
CA ALA A 572 -17.62 23.29 5.49
C ALA A 572 -16.08 23.29 5.65
N PRO A 573 -15.48 24.01 6.63
CA PRO A 573 -14.03 23.98 6.87
C PRO A 573 -13.56 22.61 7.39
N VAL A 574 -14.40 21.91 8.16
CA VAL A 574 -14.10 20.56 8.66
C VAL A 574 -14.07 19.55 7.51
N GLU A 575 -15.04 19.62 6.60
CA GLU A 575 -15.08 18.77 5.41
C GLU A 575 -13.89 19.04 4.46
N GLN A 576 -13.44 20.29 4.35
CA GLN A 576 -12.21 20.60 3.61
C GLN A 576 -10.97 20.00 4.28
N ALA A 577 -10.81 20.21 5.59
CA ALA A 577 -9.69 19.65 6.35
C ALA A 577 -9.69 18.11 6.32
N ALA A 578 -10.86 17.47 6.35
CA ALA A 578 -11.02 16.02 6.20
C ALA A 578 -10.49 15.53 4.85
N ARG A 579 -10.84 16.24 3.77
CA ARG A 579 -10.36 15.94 2.41
C ARG A 579 -8.84 16.11 2.30
N ASP A 580 -8.30 17.22 2.80
CA ASP A 580 -6.86 17.50 2.76
C ASP A 580 -6.05 16.46 3.58
N ALA A 581 -6.54 16.06 4.75
CA ALA A 581 -5.93 15.00 5.56
C ALA A 581 -5.97 13.63 4.88
N LEU A 582 -7.09 13.29 4.24
CA LEU A 582 -7.21 12.04 3.49
C LEU A 582 -6.28 12.03 2.27
N ASP A 583 -6.16 13.14 1.55
CA ASP A 583 -5.25 13.29 0.42
C ASP A 583 -3.79 13.16 0.83
N ALA A 584 -3.40 13.81 1.93
CA ALA A 584 -2.06 13.69 2.48
C ALA A 584 -1.75 12.26 2.93
N GLN A 585 -2.69 11.57 3.58
CA GLN A 585 -2.53 10.16 3.95
C GLN A 585 -2.42 9.25 2.71
N ARG A 586 -3.28 9.44 1.69
CA ARG A 586 -3.20 8.67 0.44
C ARG A 586 -1.85 8.85 -0.24
N ARG A 587 -1.33 10.08 -0.24
CA ARG A 587 -0.01 10.39 -0.77
C ARG A 587 1.11 9.71 0.01
N LEU A 588 1.08 9.78 1.34
CA LEU A 588 2.03 9.09 2.21
C LEU A 588 2.04 7.57 1.94
N ASP A 589 0.86 6.96 1.88
CA ASP A 589 0.69 5.54 1.60
C ASP A 589 1.32 5.14 0.26
N LEU A 590 1.11 5.94 -0.79
CA LEU A 590 1.69 5.73 -2.10
C LEU A 590 3.21 5.86 -2.09
N GLU A 591 3.74 6.86 -1.39
CA GLU A 591 5.18 7.11 -1.30
C GLU A 591 5.90 6.03 -0.47
N ILE A 592 5.31 5.59 0.65
CA ILE A 592 5.81 4.44 1.41
C ILE A 592 5.76 3.18 0.54
N ARG A 593 4.68 2.95 -0.23
CA ARG A 593 4.60 1.78 -1.13
C ARG A 593 5.71 1.79 -2.16
N GLN A 594 5.94 2.92 -2.81
CA GLN A 594 7.01 3.06 -3.80
C GLN A 594 8.36 2.79 -3.13
N TYR A 595 8.61 3.39 -1.98
CA TYR A 595 9.84 3.20 -1.21
C TYR A 595 10.08 1.73 -0.81
N LEU A 596 9.04 1.02 -0.38
CA LEU A 596 9.12 -0.40 -0.02
C LEU A 596 9.25 -1.34 -1.23
N ALA A 597 8.58 -1.03 -2.34
CA ALA A 597 8.73 -1.78 -3.59
C ALA A 597 10.17 -1.72 -4.13
N GLU A 598 10.89 -0.64 -3.81
CA GLU A 598 12.27 -0.41 -4.23
C GLU A 598 13.32 -0.93 -3.21
N ARG A 599 12.97 -1.10 -1.92
CA ARG A 599 13.85 -1.66 -0.87
C ARG A 599 13.25 -2.93 -0.25
N SER A 600 13.61 -4.11 -0.76
CA SER A 600 13.09 -5.39 -0.24
C SER A 600 13.85 -5.97 0.98
N THR A 601 14.87 -5.30 1.54
CA THR A 601 15.85 -6.00 2.42
C THR A 601 16.12 -5.41 3.82
N ALA A 602 15.62 -4.23 4.21
CA ALA A 602 15.88 -3.66 5.54
C ALA A 602 14.68 -3.80 6.50
N ARG A 603 14.65 -4.87 7.29
CA ARG A 603 13.56 -5.22 8.22
C ARG A 603 13.29 -4.15 9.30
N LEU A 604 14.33 -3.47 9.78
CA LEU A 604 14.23 -2.48 10.87
C LEU A 604 13.59 -1.15 10.42
N GLU A 605 13.83 -0.68 9.19
CA GLU A 605 13.18 0.54 8.67
C GLU A 605 11.67 0.33 8.40
N LEU A 606 11.27 -0.92 8.10
CA LEU A 606 9.88 -1.30 7.80
C LEU A 606 8.95 -1.15 9.01
N ASP A 607 9.41 -1.57 10.19
CA ASP A 607 8.61 -1.50 11.41
C ASP A 607 8.39 -0.05 11.85
N SER A 608 9.44 0.78 11.82
CA SER A 608 9.33 2.21 12.18
C SER A 608 8.45 2.99 11.20
N LEU A 609 8.55 2.75 9.89
CA LEU A 609 7.65 3.34 8.88
C LEU A 609 6.20 2.91 9.09
N GLY A 610 5.98 1.64 9.41
CA GLY A 610 4.65 1.10 9.71
C GLY A 610 4.02 1.77 10.94
N ILE A 611 4.81 1.99 11.99
CA ILE A 611 4.36 2.69 13.21
C ILE A 611 3.97 4.14 12.90
N LEU A 612 4.79 4.88 12.13
CA LEU A 612 4.49 6.28 11.77
C LEU A 612 3.26 6.40 10.87
N ALA A 613 3.13 5.55 9.84
CA ALA A 613 1.95 5.54 8.97
C ALA A 613 0.66 5.18 9.73
N ALA A 614 0.74 4.21 10.65
CA ALA A 614 -0.36 3.89 11.55
C ALA A 614 -0.70 5.09 12.44
N GLY A 615 0.30 5.81 12.97
CA GLY A 615 0.11 7.03 13.75
C GLY A 615 -0.69 8.11 13.02
N VAL A 616 -0.34 8.42 11.77
CA VAL A 616 -1.09 9.36 10.92
C VAL A 616 -2.56 8.95 10.80
N THR A 617 -2.80 7.66 10.51
CA THR A 617 -4.16 7.11 10.38
C THR A 617 -4.95 7.30 11.67
N ARG A 618 -4.31 7.07 12.82
CA ARG A 618 -4.92 7.22 14.15
C ARG A 618 -5.33 8.66 14.45
N VAL A 619 -4.44 9.63 14.21
CA VAL A 619 -4.76 11.05 14.40
C VAL A 619 -5.94 11.48 13.54
N ARG A 620 -5.95 11.09 12.25
CA ARG A 620 -7.06 11.41 11.33
C ARG A 620 -8.37 10.77 11.77
N ARG A 621 -8.35 9.50 12.19
CA ARG A 621 -9.54 8.75 12.65
C ARG A 621 -10.14 9.36 13.93
N VAL A 622 -9.34 9.95 14.81
CA VAL A 622 -9.87 10.73 15.95
C VAL A 622 -10.69 11.92 15.48
N GLY A 623 -10.26 12.64 14.44
CA GLY A 623 -11.07 13.70 13.83
C GLY A 623 -12.43 13.22 13.32
N GLU A 624 -12.49 12.05 12.67
CA GLU A 624 -13.76 11.43 12.22
C GLU A 624 -14.67 11.02 13.38
N HIS A 625 -14.08 10.53 14.47
CA HIS A 625 -14.83 10.09 15.65
C HIS A 625 -15.36 11.27 16.48
N VAL A 626 -14.62 12.38 16.56
CA VAL A 626 -15.05 13.59 17.30
C VAL A 626 -16.10 14.39 16.53
N GLY A 627 -16.17 14.25 15.20
CA GLY A 627 -17.14 14.97 14.37
C GLY A 627 -18.59 14.85 14.87
N ALA A 628 -19.38 15.89 14.65
CA ALA A 628 -20.71 16.09 15.24
C ALA A 628 -21.70 14.90 15.09
N ARG A 629 -21.50 14.03 14.09
CA ARG A 629 -22.32 12.83 13.86
C ARG A 629 -22.08 11.71 14.87
N HIS A 630 -20.86 11.58 15.40
CA HIS A 630 -20.46 10.51 16.32
C HIS A 630 -20.30 11.00 17.77
N ALA A 631 -20.50 12.30 18.00
CA ALA A 631 -20.35 12.96 19.29
C ALA A 631 -21.10 12.26 20.43
N LEU A 632 -20.51 12.27 21.64
CA LEU A 632 -21.09 11.64 22.82
C LEU A 632 -22.49 12.19 23.16
N LEU A 633 -22.61 13.51 23.07
CA LEU A 633 -23.78 14.32 23.36
C LEU A 633 -23.97 15.29 22.20
N ARG A 634 -25.21 15.45 21.71
CA ARG A 634 -25.53 16.50 20.75
C ARG A 634 -25.69 17.82 21.50
N LEU A 635 -24.90 18.81 21.13
CA LEU A 635 -24.95 20.15 21.71
C LEU A 635 -25.88 21.04 20.89
N ASP A 636 -26.75 21.78 21.56
CA ASP A 636 -27.51 22.87 20.93
C ASP A 636 -26.57 24.06 20.69
N PRO A 637 -26.56 24.70 19.50
CA PRO A 637 -25.78 25.91 19.24
C PRO A 637 -25.90 26.98 20.33
N ALA A 638 -27.08 27.15 20.94
CA ALA A 638 -27.30 28.11 22.02
C ALA A 638 -26.53 27.77 23.32
N GLN A 639 -26.22 26.49 23.54
CA GLN A 639 -25.45 26.01 24.70
C GLN A 639 -23.94 26.12 24.47
N VAL A 640 -23.50 26.14 23.22
CA VAL A 640 -22.09 26.18 22.83
C VAL A 640 -21.43 27.50 23.21
N ASP A 641 -22.17 28.62 23.19
CA ASP A 641 -21.63 29.98 23.46
C ASP A 641 -21.74 30.44 24.93
N SER A 642 -22.10 29.55 25.87
CA SER A 642 -22.24 29.95 27.27
C SER A 642 -20.92 30.51 27.86
N PRO A 643 -20.94 31.67 28.54
CA PRO A 643 -19.75 32.23 29.21
C PRO A 643 -19.24 31.35 30.36
N ALA A 644 -20.09 30.47 30.90
CA ALA A 644 -19.69 29.49 31.90
C ALA A 644 -18.63 28.50 31.38
N LEU A 645 -18.68 28.20 30.08
CA LEU A 645 -17.79 27.25 29.41
C LEU A 645 -16.49 27.89 28.92
N ALA A 646 -16.28 29.20 29.12
CA ALA A 646 -15.12 29.90 28.58
C ALA A 646 -13.79 29.35 29.10
N GLU A 647 -13.71 29.05 30.40
CA GLU A 647 -12.52 28.50 31.04
C GLU A 647 -12.18 27.07 30.59
N PRO A 648 -13.09 26.07 30.64
CA PRO A 648 -12.79 24.71 30.20
C PRO A 648 -12.59 24.62 28.69
N ARG A 649 -13.31 25.43 27.90
CA ARG A 649 -13.08 25.56 26.46
C ARG A 649 -11.66 26.02 26.19
N ARG A 650 -11.22 27.07 26.88
CA ARG A 650 -9.85 27.60 26.75
C ARG A 650 -8.79 26.62 27.24
N ALA A 651 -9.06 25.85 28.29
CA ALA A 651 -8.17 24.77 28.73
C ALA A 651 -8.03 23.70 27.63
N LEU A 652 -9.14 23.21 27.07
CA LEU A 652 -9.12 22.23 25.98
C LEU A 652 -8.43 22.78 24.72
N GLU A 653 -8.67 24.05 24.36
CA GLU A 653 -7.98 24.70 23.23
C GLU A 653 -6.46 24.75 23.41
N LEU A 654 -5.98 25.02 24.63
CA LEU A 654 -4.54 24.97 24.95
C LEU A 654 -3.98 23.55 24.82
N GLU A 655 -4.74 22.52 25.22
CA GLU A 655 -4.35 21.13 25.05
C GLU A 655 -4.31 20.72 23.57
N ILE A 656 -5.30 21.15 22.77
CA ILE A 656 -5.34 20.95 21.31
C ILE A 656 -4.13 21.61 20.65
N GLU A 657 -3.82 22.87 21.00
CA GLU A 657 -2.67 23.59 20.43
C GLU A 657 -1.34 22.94 20.83
N SER A 658 -1.21 22.51 22.09
CA SER A 658 -0.04 21.76 22.56
C SER A 658 0.16 20.45 21.80
N LEU A 659 -0.93 19.72 21.52
CA LEU A 659 -0.91 18.48 20.75
C LEU A 659 -0.54 18.74 19.28
N ARG A 660 -1.11 19.77 18.65
CA ARG A 660 -0.74 20.23 17.29
C ARG A 660 0.74 20.54 17.19
N ASP A 661 1.25 21.36 18.11
CA ASP A 661 2.65 21.72 18.21
C ASP A 661 3.56 20.48 18.33
N TRP A 662 3.16 19.48 19.12
CA TRP A 662 3.92 18.25 19.27
C TRP A 662 3.98 17.44 17.98
N TYR A 663 2.84 17.23 17.30
CA TYR A 663 2.80 16.48 16.04
C TYR A 663 3.49 17.22 14.88
N ASP A 664 3.39 18.55 14.81
CA ASP A 664 4.13 19.35 13.83
C ASP A 664 5.65 19.29 14.10
N ARG A 665 6.08 19.32 15.37
CA ARG A 665 7.49 19.09 15.73
C ARG A 665 7.96 17.68 15.41
N LEU A 666 7.13 16.66 15.62
CA LEU A 666 7.43 15.28 15.22
C LEU A 666 7.62 15.21 13.69
N GLY A 667 6.71 15.81 12.92
CA GLY A 667 6.82 15.90 11.47
C GLY A 667 8.10 16.62 11.04
N ALA A 668 8.43 17.75 11.66
CA ALA A 668 9.67 18.48 11.39
C ALA A 668 10.92 17.65 11.74
N ALA A 669 10.91 16.91 12.85
CA ALA A 669 12.01 16.03 13.25
C ALA A 669 12.20 14.87 12.26
N VAL A 670 11.12 14.24 11.81
CA VAL A 670 11.15 13.22 10.75
C VAL A 670 11.70 13.82 9.46
N ARG A 671 11.24 15.00 9.05
CA ARG A 671 11.73 15.70 7.85
C ARG A 671 13.24 15.95 7.90
N ALA A 672 13.72 16.45 9.04
CA ALA A 672 15.12 16.84 9.23
C ALA A 672 16.05 15.67 9.62
N GLY A 673 15.51 14.51 10.00
CA GLY A 673 16.30 13.40 10.54
C GLY A 673 16.90 13.70 11.92
N THR A 674 16.29 14.62 12.68
CA THR A 674 16.80 15.07 13.99
C THR A 674 16.15 14.30 15.14
N ALA A 675 16.61 14.56 16.37
CA ALA A 675 15.99 14.02 17.57
C ALA A 675 14.49 14.35 17.60
N SER A 676 13.69 13.33 17.89
CA SER A 676 12.23 13.48 18.05
C SER A 676 11.90 14.29 19.29
N PRO A 677 10.77 15.05 19.29
CA PRO A 677 10.34 15.76 20.48
C PRO A 677 10.15 14.79 21.65
N ALA A 678 10.51 15.22 22.86
CA ALA A 678 10.23 14.44 24.06
C ALA A 678 8.70 14.21 24.17
N PRO A 679 8.25 12.98 24.46
CA PRO A 679 6.85 12.76 24.83
C PRO A 679 6.49 13.68 25.98
N ARG A 680 5.33 14.31 25.91
CA ARG A 680 4.74 15.09 26.99
C ARG A 680 3.58 14.28 27.55
N PRO A 681 3.86 13.26 28.39
CA PRO A 681 2.78 12.69 29.17
C PRO A 681 2.18 13.83 29.97
N ASP A 682 0.86 13.95 29.92
CA ASP A 682 0.15 14.81 30.83
C ASP A 682 -0.34 13.95 31.98
N PRO A 683 0.40 13.91 33.11
CA PRO A 683 -0.02 13.15 34.28
C PRO A 683 -1.29 13.76 34.92
N GLU A 684 -1.71 14.97 34.55
CA GLU A 684 -2.87 15.67 35.10
C GLU A 684 -4.06 15.77 34.14
N GLY A 685 -3.99 15.23 32.91
CA GLY A 685 -4.93 15.48 31.80
C GLY A 685 -6.40 15.21 32.11
N GLU A 686 -6.64 14.35 33.09
CA GLU A 686 -7.96 13.94 33.57
C GLU A 686 -8.52 14.88 34.67
N SER A 687 -7.71 15.78 35.23
CA SER A 687 -8.06 16.48 36.48
C SER A 687 -8.62 17.89 36.28
N ARG A 688 -8.26 18.68 35.26
CA ARG A 688 -8.72 20.10 35.19
C ARG A 688 -10.16 20.24 34.70
N ILE A 689 -10.55 19.49 33.68
CA ILE A 689 -11.89 19.57 33.08
C ILE A 689 -12.92 18.91 34.02
N LEU A 690 -12.60 17.76 34.60
CA LEU A 690 -13.44 17.12 35.63
C LEU A 690 -13.54 18.00 36.89
N ARG A 691 -12.45 18.65 37.34
CA ARG A 691 -12.50 19.66 38.41
C ARG A 691 -13.40 20.85 38.05
N TRP A 692 -13.39 21.32 36.80
CA TRP A 692 -14.28 22.40 36.37
C TRP A 692 -15.76 21.98 36.38
N VAL A 693 -16.09 20.77 35.88
CA VAL A 693 -17.45 20.22 35.96
C VAL A 693 -17.93 20.16 37.42
N ARG A 694 -17.00 19.86 38.34
CA ARG A 694 -17.24 19.74 39.78
C ARG A 694 -17.40 21.09 40.51
N ASP A 695 -16.50 22.06 40.28
CA ASP A 695 -16.42 23.30 41.06
C ASP A 695 -17.60 24.27 40.80
N ARG A 696 -18.41 24.03 39.77
CA ARG A 696 -19.59 24.84 39.44
C ARG A 696 -20.92 24.31 39.97
N ASP A 697 -20.92 23.27 40.80
CA ASP A 697 -22.13 22.73 41.45
C ASP A 697 -23.27 22.51 40.42
N LEU A 698 -22.92 21.90 39.29
CA LEU A 698 -23.81 21.67 38.16
C LEU A 698 -24.87 20.63 38.55
N THR A 699 -25.92 21.11 39.21
CA THR A 699 -27.08 20.30 39.58
C THR A 699 -27.79 19.73 38.35
N ARG A 700 -28.54 18.65 38.56
CA ARG A 700 -29.34 17.99 37.51
C ARG A 700 -30.25 19.00 36.81
N GLY A 701 -29.98 19.28 35.54
CA GLY A 701 -30.76 20.20 34.71
C GLY A 701 -30.08 21.53 34.38
N SER A 702 -28.84 21.77 34.83
CA SER A 702 -28.08 22.93 34.35
C SER A 702 -27.86 22.87 32.83
N PRO A 703 -28.12 23.97 32.09
CA PRO A 703 -27.89 24.02 30.64
C PRO A 703 -26.41 23.86 30.25
N GLU A 704 -25.49 23.94 31.20
CA GLU A 704 -24.03 23.95 31.00
C GLU A 704 -23.38 22.57 31.17
N LEU A 705 -24.11 21.59 31.73
CA LEU A 705 -23.59 20.25 32.02
C LEU A 705 -23.39 19.39 30.75
N PRO A 706 -24.33 19.34 29.76
CA PRO A 706 -24.10 18.64 28.50
C PRO A 706 -22.86 19.12 27.71
N PRO A 707 -22.64 20.44 27.50
CA PRO A 707 -21.41 20.91 26.85
C PRO A 707 -20.15 20.66 27.69
N GLY A 708 -20.25 20.72 29.03
CA GLY A 708 -19.14 20.32 29.92
C GLY A 708 -18.70 18.87 29.74
N LEU A 709 -19.66 17.93 29.67
CA LEU A 709 -19.39 16.52 29.43
C LEU A 709 -18.88 16.25 28.00
N ALA A 710 -19.33 17.00 27.00
CA ALA A 710 -18.78 16.93 25.64
C ALA A 710 -17.31 17.39 25.60
N ILE A 711 -16.96 18.44 26.35
CA ILE A 711 -15.56 18.90 26.52
C ILE A 711 -14.73 17.82 27.21
N ALA A 712 -15.24 17.19 28.27
CA ALA A 712 -14.56 16.09 28.96
C ALA A 712 -14.34 14.87 28.04
N TRP A 713 -15.34 14.51 27.24
CA TRP A 713 -15.23 13.44 26.24
C TRP A 713 -14.20 13.74 25.14
N MET A 714 -14.04 15.01 24.72
CA MET A 714 -12.95 15.39 23.82
C MET A 714 -11.57 15.25 24.48
N GLY A 715 -11.47 15.44 25.79
CA GLY A 715 -10.25 15.20 26.58
C GLY A 715 -9.75 13.75 26.45
N GLU A 716 -10.65 12.76 26.54
CA GLU A 716 -10.31 11.33 26.38
C GLU A 716 -9.64 11.03 25.02
N HIS A 717 -10.06 11.73 23.97
CA HIS A 717 -9.43 11.61 22.65
C HIS A 717 -8.01 12.18 22.61
N ILE A 718 -7.76 13.27 23.32
CA ILE A 718 -6.41 13.84 23.46
C ILE A 718 -5.51 12.85 24.20
N ASP A 719 -6.00 12.21 25.26
CA ASP A 719 -5.21 11.23 26.02
C ASP A 719 -4.86 9.99 25.19
N VAL A 720 -5.80 9.51 24.37
CA VAL A 720 -5.52 8.43 23.40
C VAL A 720 -4.40 8.82 22.43
N LEU A 721 -4.35 10.08 21.99
CA LEU A 721 -3.31 10.57 21.08
C LEU A 721 -1.98 10.81 21.79
N ARG A 722 -1.97 11.27 23.05
CA ARG A 722 -0.77 11.40 23.88
C ARG A 722 -0.13 10.05 24.18
N ALA A 723 -0.94 9.02 24.39
CA ALA A 723 -0.45 7.66 24.58
C ALA A 723 0.32 7.10 23.36
N LEU A 724 0.18 7.71 22.17
CA LEU A 724 0.94 7.33 20.98
C LEU A 724 2.34 7.95 20.96
N GLU A 725 2.55 9.09 21.63
CA GLU A 725 3.77 9.89 21.53
C GLU A 725 5.07 9.09 21.76
N PRO A 726 5.18 8.22 22.79
CA PRO A 726 6.42 7.49 23.04
C PRO A 726 6.78 6.53 21.91
N GLY A 727 5.79 5.82 21.36
CA GLY A 727 6.00 4.88 20.26
C GLY A 727 6.35 5.59 18.95
N LEU A 728 5.72 6.73 18.69
CA LEU A 728 6.00 7.54 17.51
C LEU A 728 7.38 8.20 17.58
N ALA A 729 7.77 8.74 18.74
CA ALA A 729 9.08 9.33 18.96
C ALA A 729 10.21 8.28 18.85
N ALA A 730 9.99 7.07 19.37
CA ALA A 730 10.95 5.97 19.22
C ALA A 730 11.13 5.57 17.75
N ALA A 731 10.03 5.39 17.02
CA ALA A 731 10.05 5.04 15.60
C ALA A 731 10.73 6.13 14.75
N ALA A 732 10.43 7.41 14.98
CA ALA A 732 11.08 8.52 14.29
C ALA A 732 12.59 8.58 14.61
N GLY A 733 12.99 8.35 15.85
CA GLY A 733 14.40 8.29 16.25
C GLY A 733 15.19 7.14 15.64
N GLU A 734 14.57 5.96 15.47
CA GLU A 734 15.18 4.83 14.76
C GLU A 734 15.39 5.13 13.27
N LEU A 735 14.40 5.79 12.66
CA LEU A 735 14.44 6.19 11.25
C LEU A 735 15.57 7.19 10.98
N GLY A 736 15.85 8.10 11.92
CA GLY A 736 17.00 9.01 11.86
C GLY A 736 18.36 8.32 12.09
N ARG A 737 18.43 7.31 12.96
CA ARG A 737 19.68 6.57 13.27
C ARG A 737 20.16 5.67 12.13
N GLY A 738 19.27 5.17 11.28
CA GLY A 738 19.61 4.32 10.13
C GLY A 738 20.55 4.99 9.11
N GLU A 739 20.47 6.32 8.98
CA GLU A 739 21.34 7.12 8.09
C GLU A 739 22.72 7.42 8.71
N GLY A 740 22.80 7.66 10.02
CA GLY A 740 24.07 7.92 10.71
C GLY A 740 25.07 6.75 10.58
N ALA A 741 24.56 5.52 10.56
CA ALA A 741 25.36 4.31 10.35
C ALA A 741 25.78 4.09 8.88
N THR A 742 25.04 4.62 7.90
CA THR A 742 25.38 4.49 6.46
C THR A 742 26.38 5.57 6.02
N LEU A 743 26.25 6.80 6.53
CA LEU A 743 27.22 7.88 6.29
C LEU A 743 28.61 7.55 6.88
N THR A 744 28.66 6.93 8.07
CA THR A 744 29.93 6.48 8.68
C THR A 744 30.57 5.29 7.97
N ARG A 745 29.79 4.41 7.33
CA ARG A 745 30.32 3.30 6.50
C ARG A 745 30.88 3.79 5.16
N GLY A 746 30.24 4.77 4.54
CA GLY A 746 30.75 5.44 3.33
C GLY A 746 32.06 6.20 3.60
N ALA A 747 32.16 6.89 4.73
CA ALA A 747 33.36 7.62 5.13
C ALA A 747 34.54 6.67 5.47
N ARG A 748 34.29 5.50 6.10
CA ARG A 748 35.34 4.50 6.35
C ARG A 748 35.80 3.76 5.09
N SER A 749 34.94 3.62 4.08
CA SER A 749 35.30 3.03 2.78
C SER A 749 36.14 3.96 1.92
N GLY A 750 36.00 5.29 2.06
CA GLY A 750 36.83 6.27 1.36
C GLY A 750 38.21 6.47 1.97
N ALA A 751 38.36 6.22 3.28
CA ALA A 751 39.63 6.37 4.00
C ALA A 751 40.55 5.13 3.93
N ALA A 752 40.06 3.99 3.43
CA ALA A 752 40.85 2.76 3.27
C ALA A 752 41.48 2.60 1.87
N GLY A 753 41.34 3.59 0.99
CA GLY A 753 41.92 3.60 -0.37
C GLY A 753 43.10 4.56 -0.55
N SER A 754 43.59 5.18 0.54
CA SER A 754 44.77 6.04 0.53
C SER A 754 45.71 5.64 1.67
N GLY A 755 46.30 4.46 1.53
CA GLY A 755 47.34 3.92 2.40
C GLY A 755 48.18 2.94 1.61
#